data_AF-A0A4Y1R8M9-F1
#
_entry.id   AF-A0A4Y1R8M9-F1
#
_cell.length_a   1.000
_cell.length_b   1.000
_cell.length_c   1.000
_cell.angle_alpha   90.00
_cell.angle_beta   90.00
_cell.angle_gamma   90.00
#
_symmetry.space_group_name_H-M   'P 1'
#
loop_
_entity.id
_entity.type
_entity.pdbx_description
1 polymer ?
#
loop_
_entity_poly.entity_id
_entity_poly.type
_entity_poly.pdbx_seq_one_letter_code
_entity_poly.pdbx_strand_id
1 'polypeptide(L)'
;MALSDSIPSVNKAWVYSEYGQSADVLKFDPNVAVPEIKEDQVLIKVVAASLNPIDFKRMLGYFKEIDSPPPTVPGYDVAGVVVKVGSQVTKFKNALVNPKKFGSLAEYTASEERVLALKPQNLSFVEAASLPLALETAYEGLERTEFSAGKSILVLGGAGGVGTHVIQLAKHVFGASKVAATASTKKLDLLRSLGADLAIDYTKDNFEDLPEKFDVVYDAVGQSDRAVKAVKENGKVVTIFGSVTPPALTFVLTSTGTILEKLKPYLESGKVKPVLDPTSPYPFSKTIEAFAYLETSRATGRSLCIPSLKMIEIVQAGNQSLSMAAASTDSIPSVNKAWVYSEYGKSADVLKLDPNVPVPEIKEDQVLIKVVAAALNPIDYKRMLGILRRPTLLYLYDVAGVVVKVGSQVTKFKVGDEVYGDLNEKAAQPKKFGSLAEYTAAEERVLALKPKNLSFVEAASLPWLLRLPMKGLNELNFLLEALGGGTHVIQLAKHVFGASKVAATASTRKLELLRSLGADLAVDYTKEKFEELPEKFDVAVKAVKEGGKVVTIVSGPAAPPAVHFVLTSTGTVLEKLKPYLEGGKVKPVLDPTSPYPFSKTVEAFAYLETSRATGKCCNMGLGADLAIDYTKDNFKDLPEKFDVVYDAGSEGSEKGGKVVTVAGPITPPAFIVMLTSSGSILEKLNPYMESGKVKAVIDPTGPYPFSKNLEAFAYLQASSRSYRKGGCVSHPIPMRYRVKSLASEHFLSCTSNMADASCVSTTPPSVNKAWIYREHGETAHVLKFETNVAVPQIKEDQVLIKVVAAALNPIDAKRILGLFRATDTALPTVPGFDVAGVVVKLGSKASKFNIGDEVYGDINEEGSINLKKFGTLAEYTAAEERLLALKPTNLSFVEAASLPMAMETAYEGLERVGLSAGQSILVLGGAGGWAHMLFRVAATASTKKLDLLRSLGADLAIDYTEESVEDLPEKFDVVFDAVGQSDKAVQAVKEEGRVVTIFGPITPPAFMFVLTSTGSNLEKLKPYLESGKVKPVLDPTGPYPFSKTLEAFAHLQTSRAAGKLAKHVFGASRVAATASTKKLDLLRSLGADLAIDYTKQNVEDLPEKFDVVYDAVGPYPFSKTIDAFAYLQTSRATGKLLYWPIQ
;
A
#
# COMPACT_ATOMS: atom_id res chain seq x y z
N MET A 1 -17.21 -41.74 6.87
CA MET A 1 -17.63 -40.40 7.35
C MET A 1 -16.37 -39.64 7.73
N ALA A 2 -16.20 -38.41 7.25
CA ALA A 2 -15.10 -37.53 7.71
C ALA A 2 -15.58 -36.69 8.90
N LEU A 3 -14.68 -36.35 9.83
CA LEU A 3 -15.01 -35.55 11.01
C LEU A 3 -15.26 -34.09 10.62
N SER A 4 -16.33 -33.51 11.18
CA SER A 4 -16.74 -32.14 10.92
C SER A 4 -16.02 -31.16 11.84
N ASP A 5 -14.75 -30.86 11.54
CA ASP A 5 -14.13 -29.64 12.09
C ASP A 5 -14.95 -28.43 11.63
N SER A 6 -15.38 -27.61 12.59
CA SER A 6 -16.51 -26.70 12.39
C SER A 6 -16.18 -25.58 11.40
N ILE A 7 -16.90 -25.59 10.26
CA ILE A 7 -16.99 -24.42 9.37
C ILE A 7 -17.49 -23.23 10.22
N PRO A 8 -16.77 -22.11 10.28
CA PRO A 8 -17.17 -20.97 11.10
C PRO A 8 -18.36 -20.24 10.47
N SER A 9 -19.11 -19.49 11.28
CA SER A 9 -20.21 -18.63 10.80
C SER A 9 -19.73 -17.27 10.29
N VAL A 10 -18.54 -16.83 10.69
CA VAL A 10 -17.90 -15.58 10.25
C VAL A 10 -16.43 -15.81 9.88
N ASN A 11 -15.91 -14.98 8.99
CA ASN A 11 -14.53 -15.00 8.54
C ASN A 11 -14.01 -13.59 8.21
N LYS A 12 -12.69 -13.48 8.04
CA LYS A 12 -12.03 -12.23 7.66
C LYS A 12 -12.17 -12.00 6.15
N ALA A 13 -12.50 -10.78 5.74
CA ALA A 13 -12.62 -10.40 4.33
C ALA A 13 -12.26 -8.93 4.09
N TRP A 14 -12.09 -8.54 2.82
CA TRP A 14 -12.18 -7.13 2.42
C TRP A 14 -13.57 -6.83 1.88
N VAL A 15 -14.13 -5.69 2.25
CA VAL A 15 -15.51 -5.27 1.97
C VAL A 15 -15.52 -3.82 1.49
N TYR A 16 -16.36 -3.49 0.51
CA TYR A 16 -16.75 -2.11 0.24
C TYR A 16 -18.26 -1.93 0.49
N SER A 17 -18.61 -0.92 1.29
CA SER A 17 -20.01 -0.61 1.67
C SER A 17 -20.67 0.44 0.78
N GLU A 18 -19.87 1.17 0.00
CA GLU A 18 -20.30 2.14 -1.01
C GLU A 18 -19.35 2.09 -2.22
N TYR A 19 -19.75 2.67 -3.35
CA TYR A 19 -18.91 2.70 -4.55
C TYR A 19 -17.90 3.86 -4.50
N GLY A 20 -16.65 3.60 -4.87
CA GLY A 20 -15.55 4.58 -4.86
C GLY A 20 -14.19 3.99 -5.23
N GLN A 21 -13.11 4.74 -5.00
CA GLN A 21 -11.74 4.26 -5.21
C GLN A 21 -11.36 3.19 -4.19
N SER A 22 -10.52 2.23 -4.57
CA SER A 22 -10.14 1.09 -3.72
C SER A 22 -9.50 1.51 -2.39
N ALA A 23 -8.65 2.55 -2.39
CA ALA A 23 -8.06 3.10 -1.16
C ALA A 23 -9.12 3.70 -0.20
N ASP A 24 -10.19 4.28 -0.74
CA ASP A 24 -11.20 5.02 0.03
C ASP A 24 -12.28 4.10 0.60
N VAL A 25 -12.84 3.18 -0.21
CA VAL A 25 -14.02 2.39 0.17
C VAL A 25 -13.73 0.96 0.62
N LEU A 26 -12.57 0.38 0.26
CA LEU A 26 -12.24 -0.99 0.62
C LEU A 26 -11.70 -1.05 2.07
N LYS A 27 -12.40 -1.77 2.94
CA LYS A 27 -12.04 -1.95 4.37
C LYS A 27 -11.86 -3.42 4.69
N PHE A 28 -10.93 -3.71 5.59
CA PHE A 28 -10.74 -5.06 6.13
C PHE A 28 -11.74 -5.24 7.29
N ASP A 29 -12.57 -6.28 7.20
CA ASP A 29 -13.54 -6.66 8.22
C ASP A 29 -13.19 -8.08 8.71
N PRO A 30 -12.90 -8.27 10.01
CA PRO A 30 -12.57 -9.58 10.56
C PRO A 30 -13.77 -10.52 10.77
N ASN A 31 -15.01 -10.02 10.67
CA ASN A 31 -16.24 -10.68 11.15
C ASN A 31 -17.34 -10.81 10.07
N VAL A 32 -16.98 -10.86 8.78
CA VAL A 32 -17.94 -11.01 7.68
C VAL A 32 -18.57 -12.40 7.71
N ALA A 33 -19.89 -12.50 7.54
CA ALA A 33 -20.58 -13.80 7.50
C ALA A 33 -20.02 -14.72 6.41
N VAL A 34 -19.74 -15.98 6.77
CA VAL A 34 -19.42 -17.03 5.79
C VAL A 34 -20.68 -17.26 4.94
N PRO A 35 -20.57 -17.24 3.59
CA PRO A 35 -21.75 -17.39 2.75
C PRO A 35 -22.32 -18.82 2.86
N GLU A 36 -23.59 -18.93 3.20
CA GLU A 36 -24.31 -20.20 3.08
C GLU A 36 -24.48 -20.59 1.61
N ILE A 37 -24.35 -21.89 1.34
CA ILE A 37 -24.35 -22.41 -0.03
C ILE A 37 -25.76 -22.82 -0.46
N LYS A 38 -26.04 -22.59 -1.74
CA LYS A 38 -27.17 -23.21 -2.45
C LYS A 38 -26.87 -24.67 -2.79
N GLU A 39 -27.90 -25.38 -3.24
CA GLU A 39 -27.81 -26.77 -3.66
C GLU A 39 -26.86 -27.00 -4.85
N ASP A 40 -26.71 -26.01 -5.75
CA ASP A 40 -25.82 -26.03 -6.91
C ASP A 40 -24.41 -25.47 -6.64
N GLN A 41 -24.09 -25.19 -5.37
CA GLN A 41 -22.86 -24.52 -4.94
C GLN A 41 -21.98 -25.39 -4.03
N VAL A 42 -20.70 -25.05 -3.98
CA VAL A 42 -19.72 -25.54 -3.00
C VAL A 42 -19.14 -24.38 -2.19
N LEU A 43 -18.79 -24.65 -0.93
CA LEU A 43 -18.04 -23.70 -0.09
C LEU A 43 -16.56 -23.99 -0.23
N ILE A 44 -15.79 -22.97 -0.61
CA ILE A 44 -14.35 -23.04 -0.84
C ILE A 44 -13.63 -22.35 0.33
N LYS A 45 -12.78 -23.08 1.05
CA LYS A 45 -11.73 -22.47 1.87
C LYS A 45 -10.70 -21.88 0.91
N VAL A 46 -10.66 -20.56 0.82
CA VAL A 46 -9.78 -19.85 -0.12
C VAL A 46 -8.32 -20.00 0.33
N VAL A 47 -7.44 -20.24 -0.65
CA VAL A 47 -5.98 -20.27 -0.47
C VAL A 47 -5.34 -19.08 -1.19
N ALA A 48 -5.75 -18.81 -2.44
CA ALA A 48 -5.28 -17.67 -3.25
C ALA A 48 -6.44 -17.04 -4.06
N ALA A 49 -6.28 -15.76 -4.40
CA ALA A 49 -7.18 -15.00 -5.27
C ALA A 49 -6.36 -14.09 -6.21
N SER A 50 -6.91 -13.71 -7.36
CA SER A 50 -6.28 -12.71 -8.24
C SER A 50 -7.20 -11.53 -8.47
N LEU A 51 -6.60 -10.34 -8.54
CA LEU A 51 -7.30 -9.10 -8.84
C LEU A 51 -7.40 -8.91 -10.35
N ASN A 52 -8.55 -8.42 -10.80
CA ASN A 52 -8.84 -8.10 -12.19
C ASN A 52 -9.21 -6.62 -12.33
N PRO A 53 -9.04 -6.01 -13.51
CA PRO A 53 -9.57 -4.66 -13.76
C PRO A 53 -11.10 -4.55 -13.60
N ILE A 54 -11.84 -5.66 -13.65
CA ILE A 54 -13.28 -5.65 -13.36
C ILE A 54 -13.56 -5.40 -11.87
N ASP A 55 -12.69 -5.83 -10.95
CA ASP A 55 -12.88 -5.65 -9.50
C ASP A 55 -12.93 -4.17 -9.11
N PHE A 56 -11.94 -3.37 -9.54
CA PHE A 56 -11.95 -1.93 -9.23
C PHE A 56 -12.97 -1.15 -10.06
N LYS A 57 -13.25 -1.54 -11.32
CA LYS A 57 -14.31 -0.90 -12.13
C LYS A 57 -15.72 -1.15 -11.55
N ARG A 58 -15.95 -2.34 -10.97
CA ARG A 58 -17.14 -2.67 -10.18
C ARG A 58 -17.21 -1.84 -8.90
N MET A 59 -16.09 -1.74 -8.17
CA MET A 59 -15.97 -0.92 -6.96
C MET A 59 -16.23 0.58 -7.22
N LEU A 60 -15.81 1.10 -8.37
CA LEU A 60 -16.11 2.45 -8.88
C LEU A 60 -17.57 2.64 -9.34
N GLY A 61 -18.41 1.59 -9.27
CA GLY A 61 -19.84 1.66 -9.61
C GLY A 61 -20.14 1.69 -11.10
N TYR A 62 -19.20 1.34 -11.99
CA TYR A 62 -19.40 1.37 -13.45
C TYR A 62 -20.53 0.42 -13.91
N PHE A 63 -20.87 -0.59 -13.10
CA PHE A 63 -21.91 -1.59 -13.38
C PHE A 63 -23.08 -1.53 -12.39
N LYS A 64 -23.22 -0.45 -11.61
CA LYS A 64 -24.17 -0.29 -10.49
C LYS A 64 -25.64 -0.64 -10.79
N GLU A 65 -26.05 -0.60 -12.06
CA GLU A 65 -27.43 -0.84 -12.51
C GLU A 65 -27.73 -2.34 -12.69
N ILE A 66 -26.69 -3.18 -12.74
CA ILE A 66 -26.76 -4.64 -12.89
C ILE A 66 -25.98 -5.39 -11.78
N ASP A 67 -25.45 -4.68 -10.79
CA ASP A 67 -24.64 -5.24 -9.70
C ASP A 67 -25.50 -5.62 -8.46
N SER A 68 -25.00 -6.57 -7.67
CA SER A 68 -25.48 -6.81 -6.30
C SER A 68 -25.27 -5.55 -5.44
N PRO A 69 -26.28 -5.08 -4.69
CA PRO A 69 -26.12 -3.91 -3.83
C PRO A 69 -25.12 -4.19 -2.70
N PRO A 70 -24.19 -3.23 -2.40
CA PRO A 70 -23.29 -3.30 -1.25
C PRO A 70 -23.97 -3.60 0.11
N PRO A 71 -23.22 -4.01 1.16
CA PRO A 71 -21.77 -4.21 1.20
C PRO A 71 -21.30 -5.45 0.43
N THR A 72 -20.23 -5.34 -0.34
CA THR A 72 -19.73 -6.39 -1.24
C THR A 72 -18.28 -6.77 -0.93
N VAL A 73 -17.99 -8.07 -0.90
CA VAL A 73 -16.62 -8.61 -0.92
C VAL A 73 -16.16 -8.72 -2.38
N PRO A 74 -15.05 -8.09 -2.80
CA PRO A 74 -14.54 -8.20 -4.17
C PRO A 74 -13.72 -9.48 -4.40
N GLY A 75 -13.18 -9.64 -5.61
CA GLY A 75 -12.42 -10.79 -6.07
C GLY A 75 -13.30 -11.75 -6.88
N TYR A 76 -12.99 -11.93 -8.17
CA TYR A 76 -13.60 -12.93 -9.03
C TYR A 76 -12.83 -14.25 -9.01
N ASP A 77 -11.51 -14.21 -9.24
CA ASP A 77 -10.69 -15.43 -9.36
C ASP A 77 -10.40 -16.05 -7.98
N VAL A 78 -10.51 -17.37 -7.87
CA VAL A 78 -10.30 -18.13 -6.63
C VAL A 78 -9.57 -19.44 -6.90
N ALA A 79 -8.64 -19.80 -6.01
CA ALA A 79 -8.17 -21.18 -5.87
C ALA A 79 -8.15 -21.56 -4.38
N GLY A 80 -8.63 -22.76 -4.06
CA GLY A 80 -8.79 -23.22 -2.69
C GLY A 80 -9.29 -24.66 -2.59
N VAL A 81 -9.72 -25.05 -1.40
CA VAL A 81 -10.18 -26.42 -1.07
C VAL A 81 -11.68 -26.40 -0.79
N VAL A 82 -12.43 -27.34 -1.37
CA VAL A 82 -13.87 -27.50 -1.08
C VAL A 82 -14.06 -28.08 0.32
N VAL A 83 -14.91 -27.45 1.14
CA VAL A 83 -15.20 -27.83 2.54
C VAL A 83 -16.67 -28.12 2.83
N LYS A 84 -17.60 -27.67 1.96
CA LYS A 84 -19.04 -27.96 2.03
C LYS A 84 -19.57 -28.11 0.60
N VAL A 85 -20.55 -28.99 0.39
CA VAL A 85 -21.09 -29.35 -0.92
C VAL A 85 -22.62 -29.32 -0.86
N GLY A 86 -23.26 -28.68 -1.84
CA GLY A 86 -24.71 -28.64 -2.00
C GLY A 86 -25.29 -29.94 -2.55
N SER A 87 -26.59 -30.17 -2.34
CA SER A 87 -27.32 -31.40 -2.70
C SER A 87 -27.42 -31.72 -4.20
N GLN A 88 -27.18 -30.74 -5.08
CA GLN A 88 -27.28 -30.89 -6.55
C GLN A 88 -25.92 -30.79 -7.26
N VAL A 89 -24.82 -30.64 -6.51
CA VAL A 89 -23.44 -30.70 -7.01
C VAL A 89 -23.18 -32.09 -7.62
N THR A 90 -23.09 -32.15 -8.94
CA THR A 90 -23.15 -33.39 -9.74
C THR A 90 -22.24 -33.38 -10.98
N LYS A 91 -21.45 -32.31 -11.14
CA LYS A 91 -20.54 -31.96 -12.24
C LYS A 91 -21.22 -31.34 -13.47
N PHE A 92 -21.93 -30.24 -13.16
CA PHE A 92 -22.22 -29.07 -14.01
C PHE A 92 -23.45 -29.09 -14.96
N LYS A 93 -24.19 -27.96 -14.98
CA LYS A 93 -25.16 -27.52 -16.01
C LYS A 93 -25.13 -25.99 -16.17
N ASN A 94 -25.61 -25.45 -17.30
CA ASN A 94 -25.42 -24.06 -17.73
C ASN A 94 -26.44 -23.05 -17.17
N ALA A 95 -25.97 -21.84 -16.83
CA ALA A 95 -26.74 -20.59 -16.78
C ALA A 95 -25.79 -19.37 -16.71
N LEU A 96 -26.26 -18.16 -17.05
CA LEU A 96 -25.49 -16.91 -16.85
C LEU A 96 -25.23 -16.65 -15.35
N VAL A 97 -24.21 -15.83 -15.06
CA VAL A 97 -23.75 -15.54 -13.68
C VAL A 97 -23.78 -14.02 -13.43
N ASN A 98 -24.57 -13.58 -12.45
CA ASN A 98 -24.53 -12.20 -11.96
C ASN A 98 -23.37 -12.00 -10.97
N PRO A 99 -22.78 -10.80 -10.85
CA PRO A 99 -21.72 -10.52 -9.88
C PRO A 99 -22.15 -10.81 -8.43
N LYS A 100 -21.38 -11.66 -7.73
CA LYS A 100 -21.68 -12.11 -6.36
C LYS A 100 -21.46 -11.00 -5.33
N LYS A 101 -22.24 -11.02 -4.25
CA LYS A 101 -22.02 -10.20 -3.06
C LYS A 101 -20.83 -10.68 -2.21
N PHE A 102 -20.54 -11.98 -2.26
CA PHE A 102 -19.39 -12.62 -1.60
C PHE A 102 -18.38 -13.08 -2.66
N GLY A 103 -17.34 -12.29 -2.90
CA GLY A 103 -16.21 -12.61 -3.79
C GLY A 103 -15.13 -13.47 -3.13
N SER A 104 -13.94 -13.50 -3.73
CA SER A 104 -12.81 -14.34 -3.32
C SER A 104 -11.81 -13.69 -2.36
N LEU A 105 -11.91 -12.39 -2.07
CA LEU A 105 -11.09 -11.69 -1.06
C LEU A 105 -11.62 -11.91 0.37
N ALA A 106 -11.80 -13.18 0.72
CA ALA A 106 -12.30 -13.69 1.99
C ALA A 106 -11.60 -15.01 2.34
N GLU A 107 -11.63 -15.44 3.61
CA GLU A 107 -11.08 -16.77 3.97
C GLU A 107 -11.96 -17.92 3.45
N TYR A 108 -13.26 -17.70 3.24
CA TYR A 108 -14.20 -18.64 2.61
C TYR A 108 -15.05 -17.93 1.55
N THR A 109 -15.44 -18.64 0.49
CA THR A 109 -16.39 -18.12 -0.52
C THR A 109 -17.26 -19.23 -1.11
N ALA A 110 -18.46 -18.88 -1.57
CA ALA A 110 -19.42 -19.81 -2.16
C ALA A 110 -19.38 -19.71 -3.69
N SER A 111 -19.33 -20.86 -4.38
CA SER A 111 -19.37 -20.87 -5.83
C SER A 111 -20.23 -21.97 -6.43
N GLU A 112 -20.97 -21.59 -7.47
CA GLU A 112 -21.70 -22.51 -8.34
C GLU A 112 -20.71 -23.50 -8.92
N GLU A 113 -21.15 -24.75 -9.05
CA GLU A 113 -20.30 -25.80 -9.57
C GLU A 113 -19.73 -25.45 -10.95
N ARG A 114 -20.59 -24.95 -11.85
CA ARG A 114 -20.31 -24.73 -13.30
C ARG A 114 -19.18 -23.75 -13.62
N VAL A 115 -18.72 -22.93 -12.67
CA VAL A 115 -17.59 -21.99 -12.88
C VAL A 115 -16.28 -22.50 -12.29
N LEU A 116 -16.23 -23.77 -11.86
CA LEU A 116 -15.06 -24.38 -11.24
C LEU A 116 -14.50 -25.52 -12.12
N ALA A 117 -13.18 -25.67 -12.06
CA ALA A 117 -12.46 -26.80 -12.63
C ALA A 117 -11.49 -27.39 -11.60
N LEU A 118 -11.09 -28.64 -11.77
CA LEU A 118 -10.08 -29.26 -10.93
C LEU A 118 -8.71 -28.66 -11.23
N LYS A 119 -8.11 -28.03 -10.21
CA LYS A 119 -6.76 -27.44 -10.29
C LYS A 119 -5.76 -28.44 -10.91
N PRO A 120 -5.12 -28.12 -12.05
CA PRO A 120 -4.03 -28.92 -12.61
C PRO A 120 -3.00 -29.26 -11.54
N GLN A 121 -2.56 -30.51 -11.46
CA GLN A 121 -1.73 -30.95 -10.32
C GLN A 121 -0.38 -30.22 -10.28
N ASN A 122 0.17 -29.87 -11.43
CA ASN A 122 1.45 -29.19 -11.59
C ASN A 122 1.46 -27.69 -11.22
N LEU A 123 0.30 -27.06 -11.05
CA LEU A 123 0.20 -25.63 -10.70
C LEU A 123 0.04 -25.42 -9.20
N SER A 124 0.71 -24.42 -8.61
CA SER A 124 0.42 -23.95 -7.27
C SER A 124 -0.98 -23.30 -7.18
N PHE A 125 -1.47 -23.07 -5.95
CA PHE A 125 -2.73 -22.31 -5.76
C PHE A 125 -2.61 -20.86 -6.26
N VAL A 126 -1.43 -20.23 -6.16
CA VAL A 126 -1.20 -18.86 -6.67
C VAL A 126 -1.30 -18.84 -8.19
N GLU A 127 -0.62 -19.76 -8.87
CA GLU A 127 -0.70 -19.90 -10.32
C GLU A 127 -2.12 -20.23 -10.78
N ALA A 128 -2.79 -21.17 -10.12
CA ALA A 128 -4.18 -21.53 -10.45
C ALA A 128 -5.15 -20.36 -10.27
N ALA A 129 -5.00 -19.56 -9.21
CA ALA A 129 -5.80 -18.35 -9.00
C ALA A 129 -5.50 -17.23 -10.01
N SER A 130 -4.40 -17.31 -10.77
CA SER A 130 -4.05 -16.31 -11.79
C SER A 130 -4.82 -16.52 -13.10
N LEU A 131 -5.39 -17.71 -13.32
CA LEU A 131 -5.91 -18.11 -14.63
C LEU A 131 -7.34 -17.66 -14.95
N PRO A 132 -8.39 -17.97 -14.15
CA PRO A 132 -9.74 -18.20 -14.69
C PRO A 132 -10.26 -17.08 -15.59
N LEU A 133 -10.52 -15.89 -15.04
CA LEU A 133 -11.09 -14.77 -15.80
C LEU A 133 -10.24 -14.39 -17.02
N ALA A 134 -8.91 -14.34 -16.89
CA ALA A 134 -8.04 -13.90 -17.98
C ALA A 134 -7.84 -14.96 -19.06
N LEU A 135 -7.71 -16.23 -18.68
CA LEU A 135 -7.53 -17.36 -19.59
C LEU A 135 -8.83 -17.67 -20.34
N GLU A 136 -9.98 -17.65 -19.64
CA GLU A 136 -11.29 -17.84 -20.25
C GLU A 136 -11.66 -16.66 -21.17
N THR A 137 -11.37 -15.41 -20.76
CA THR A 137 -11.57 -14.23 -21.63
C THR A 137 -10.75 -14.36 -22.92
N ALA A 138 -9.45 -14.66 -22.79
CA ALA A 138 -8.57 -14.84 -23.95
C ALA A 138 -9.05 -15.96 -24.88
N TYR A 139 -9.61 -17.03 -24.32
CA TYR A 139 -10.15 -18.16 -25.05
C TYR A 139 -11.46 -17.82 -25.79
N GLU A 140 -12.44 -17.22 -25.10
CA GLU A 140 -13.75 -16.88 -25.67
C GLU A 140 -13.59 -15.83 -26.79
N GLY A 141 -12.67 -14.87 -26.67
CA GLY A 141 -12.40 -13.89 -27.73
C GLY A 141 -11.79 -14.51 -29.00
N LEU A 142 -11.03 -15.59 -28.88
CA LEU A 142 -10.50 -16.36 -30.01
C LEU A 142 -11.60 -17.20 -30.68
N GLU A 143 -12.51 -17.82 -29.92
CA GLU A 143 -13.68 -18.51 -30.51
C GLU A 143 -14.64 -17.52 -31.19
N ARG A 144 -14.92 -16.36 -30.58
CA ARG A 144 -15.78 -15.29 -31.15
C ARG A 144 -15.23 -14.64 -32.42
N THR A 145 -13.94 -14.77 -32.69
CA THR A 145 -13.30 -14.32 -33.94
C THR A 145 -13.09 -15.45 -34.94
N GLU A 146 -13.68 -16.63 -34.69
CA GLU A 146 -13.53 -17.84 -35.51
C GLU A 146 -12.04 -18.18 -35.74
N PHE A 147 -11.17 -17.90 -34.76
CA PHE A 147 -9.73 -18.06 -34.91
C PHE A 147 -9.36 -19.54 -35.04
N SER A 148 -8.41 -19.83 -35.92
CA SER A 148 -8.14 -21.20 -36.38
C SER A 148 -6.75 -21.32 -37.01
N ALA A 149 -6.27 -22.56 -37.14
CA ALA A 149 -4.90 -22.84 -37.55
C ALA A 149 -4.54 -22.20 -38.90
N GLY A 150 -3.34 -21.63 -38.98
CA GLY A 150 -2.84 -20.93 -40.17
C GLY A 150 -3.24 -19.45 -40.27
N LYS A 151 -4.21 -18.94 -39.51
CA LYS A 151 -4.51 -17.50 -39.42
C LYS A 151 -3.41 -16.73 -38.67
N SER A 152 -3.23 -15.45 -39.01
CA SER A 152 -2.38 -14.50 -38.27
C SER A 152 -3.21 -13.62 -37.32
N ILE A 153 -2.61 -13.23 -36.19
CA ILE A 153 -3.27 -12.41 -35.16
C ILE A 153 -2.36 -11.29 -34.65
N LEU A 154 -2.95 -10.14 -34.35
CA LEU A 154 -2.32 -9.06 -33.60
C LEU A 154 -2.99 -8.90 -32.22
N VAL A 155 -2.19 -8.95 -31.15
CA VAL A 155 -2.65 -8.81 -29.76
C VAL A 155 -2.24 -7.45 -29.20
N LEU A 156 -3.20 -6.54 -29.03
CA LEU A 156 -2.94 -5.23 -28.44
C LEU A 156 -2.93 -5.35 -26.90
N GLY A 157 -1.84 -4.91 -26.26
CA GLY A 157 -1.66 -5.05 -24.81
C GLY A 157 -1.17 -6.42 -24.35
N GLY A 158 -0.36 -7.09 -25.18
CA GLY A 158 0.08 -8.49 -25.01
C GLY A 158 0.82 -8.85 -23.71
N ALA A 159 1.21 -7.87 -22.89
CA ALA A 159 1.90 -8.08 -21.62
C ALA A 159 1.00 -7.95 -20.36
N GLY A 160 -0.30 -7.61 -20.51
CA GLY A 160 -1.28 -7.65 -19.42
C GLY A 160 -1.91 -9.04 -19.29
N GLY A 161 -2.57 -9.33 -18.16
CA GLY A 161 -3.08 -10.66 -17.81
C GLY A 161 -3.86 -11.41 -18.90
N VAL A 162 -4.76 -10.73 -19.63
CA VAL A 162 -5.46 -11.33 -20.78
C VAL A 162 -4.52 -11.51 -21.97
N GLY A 163 -3.80 -10.45 -22.37
CA GLY A 163 -2.89 -10.47 -23.52
C GLY A 163 -1.82 -11.55 -23.46
N THR A 164 -1.27 -11.82 -22.26
CA THR A 164 -0.30 -12.90 -22.03
C THR A 164 -0.87 -14.28 -22.26
N HIS A 165 -2.19 -14.46 -22.15
CA HIS A 165 -2.88 -15.70 -22.49
C HIS A 165 -3.35 -15.73 -23.96
N VAL A 166 -3.77 -14.61 -24.56
CA VAL A 166 -4.11 -14.57 -26.01
C VAL A 166 -2.93 -15.01 -26.87
N ILE A 167 -1.71 -14.53 -26.58
CA ILE A 167 -0.48 -14.95 -27.29
C ILE A 167 -0.27 -16.47 -27.20
N GLN A 168 -0.33 -17.02 -25.97
CA GLN A 168 -0.08 -18.43 -25.73
C GLN A 168 -1.16 -19.34 -26.34
N LEU A 169 -2.43 -18.95 -26.23
CA LEU A 169 -3.54 -19.70 -26.82
C LEU A 169 -3.47 -19.66 -28.35
N ALA A 170 -3.26 -18.48 -28.95
CA ALA A 170 -3.14 -18.35 -30.39
C ALA A 170 -2.01 -19.23 -30.94
N LYS A 171 -0.82 -19.20 -30.32
CA LYS A 171 0.34 -19.96 -30.79
C LYS A 171 0.24 -21.46 -30.51
N HIS A 172 -0.09 -21.85 -29.27
CA HIS A 172 0.09 -23.23 -28.79
C HIS A 172 -1.19 -24.07 -28.72
N VAL A 173 -2.38 -23.45 -28.84
CA VAL A 173 -3.69 -24.12 -28.85
C VAL A 173 -4.37 -24.01 -30.22
N PHE A 174 -4.46 -22.79 -30.77
CA PHE A 174 -5.17 -22.53 -32.03
C PHE A 174 -4.30 -22.64 -33.30
N GLY A 175 -2.97 -22.73 -33.16
CA GLY A 175 -2.06 -22.98 -34.29
C GLY A 175 -1.88 -21.78 -35.23
N ALA A 176 -1.79 -20.57 -34.68
CA ALA A 176 -1.52 -19.34 -35.43
C ALA A 176 -0.25 -19.46 -36.30
N SER A 177 -0.35 -19.06 -37.57
CA SER A 177 0.83 -18.96 -38.45
C SER A 177 1.78 -17.87 -37.98
N LYS A 178 1.23 -16.74 -37.52
CA LYS A 178 1.97 -15.61 -36.97
C LYS A 178 1.19 -14.90 -35.87
N VAL A 179 1.84 -14.65 -34.74
CA VAL A 179 1.34 -13.87 -33.61
C VAL A 179 2.17 -12.60 -33.50
N ALA A 180 1.56 -11.45 -33.79
CA ALA A 180 2.09 -10.15 -33.42
C ALA A 180 1.50 -9.69 -32.08
N ALA A 181 2.24 -8.92 -31.30
CA ALA A 181 1.74 -8.38 -30.03
C ALA A 181 2.40 -7.05 -29.66
N THR A 182 1.65 -6.13 -29.05
CA THR A 182 2.16 -4.82 -28.60
C THR A 182 2.46 -4.79 -27.10
N ALA A 183 3.59 -4.20 -26.72
CA ALA A 183 3.89 -3.75 -25.36
C ALA A 183 4.93 -2.61 -25.42
N SER A 184 5.36 -2.08 -24.27
CA SER A 184 6.45 -1.12 -24.20
C SER A 184 7.81 -1.82 -24.07
N THR A 185 8.88 -1.18 -24.54
CA THR A 185 10.25 -1.71 -24.75
C THR A 185 10.70 -2.81 -23.79
N LYS A 186 10.52 -2.61 -22.48
CA LYS A 186 11.00 -3.51 -21.42
C LYS A 186 10.23 -4.83 -21.31
N LYS A 187 9.13 -5.01 -22.06
CA LYS A 187 8.29 -6.21 -22.03
C LYS A 187 8.31 -7.01 -23.34
N LEU A 188 9.05 -6.58 -24.36
CA LEU A 188 9.04 -7.22 -25.69
C LEU A 188 9.57 -8.66 -25.66
N ASP A 189 10.60 -8.94 -24.85
CA ASP A 189 11.17 -10.29 -24.71
C ASP A 189 10.23 -11.26 -23.97
N LEU A 190 9.33 -10.75 -23.12
CA LEU A 190 8.24 -11.54 -22.57
C LEU A 190 7.25 -11.93 -23.67
N LEU A 191 6.86 -11.01 -24.56
CA LEU A 191 5.95 -11.35 -25.67
C LEU A 191 6.54 -12.48 -26.54
N ARG A 192 7.84 -12.37 -26.87
CA ARG A 192 8.60 -13.38 -27.62
C ARG A 192 8.61 -14.73 -26.90
N SER A 193 8.91 -14.75 -25.60
CA SER A 193 8.99 -16.00 -24.81
C SER A 193 7.64 -16.69 -24.61
N LEU A 194 6.52 -15.96 -24.72
CA LEU A 194 5.16 -16.51 -24.70
C LEU A 194 4.71 -17.06 -26.06
N GLY A 195 5.35 -16.66 -27.17
CA GLY A 195 5.06 -17.16 -28.52
C GLY A 195 4.75 -16.09 -29.58
N ALA A 196 4.96 -14.80 -29.31
CA ALA A 196 4.81 -13.75 -30.31
C ALA A 196 6.01 -13.73 -31.27
N ASP A 197 5.76 -13.99 -32.56
CA ASP A 197 6.74 -13.89 -33.64
C ASP A 197 7.14 -12.43 -33.92
N LEU A 198 6.25 -11.48 -33.67
CA LEU A 198 6.49 -10.04 -33.84
C LEU A 198 6.09 -9.27 -32.57
N ALA A 199 7.08 -8.88 -31.77
CA ALA A 199 6.87 -8.02 -30.60
C ALA A 199 7.08 -6.54 -30.98
N ILE A 200 6.00 -5.75 -30.98
CA ILE A 200 5.94 -4.35 -31.42
C ILE A 200 6.04 -3.42 -30.19
N ASP A 201 6.88 -2.38 -30.30
CA ASP A 201 7.08 -1.38 -29.25
C ASP A 201 6.14 -0.19 -29.47
N TYR A 202 4.97 -0.18 -28.81
CA TYR A 202 3.96 0.86 -29.06
C TYR A 202 4.41 2.29 -28.67
N THR A 203 5.55 2.44 -28.00
CA THR A 203 6.15 3.74 -27.68
C THR A 203 7.20 4.18 -28.71
N LYS A 204 7.15 3.60 -29.93
CA LYS A 204 8.03 3.89 -31.07
C LYS A 204 7.30 3.70 -32.39
N ASP A 205 6.57 2.59 -32.50
CA ASP A 205 5.95 2.13 -33.74
C ASP A 205 4.41 2.06 -33.58
N ASN A 206 3.67 2.74 -34.46
CA ASN A 206 2.23 2.54 -34.60
C ASN A 206 1.94 1.21 -35.29
N PHE A 207 1.17 0.34 -34.65
CA PHE A 207 0.86 -0.99 -35.18
C PHE A 207 -0.11 -0.94 -36.36
N GLU A 208 -0.93 0.11 -36.49
CA GLU A 208 -1.84 0.29 -37.62
C GLU A 208 -1.16 0.80 -38.89
N ASP A 209 -0.04 1.50 -38.75
CA ASP A 209 0.70 2.08 -39.87
C ASP A 209 1.63 1.05 -40.53
N LEU A 210 1.79 -0.12 -39.89
CA LEU A 210 2.45 -1.28 -40.50
C LEU A 210 1.69 -1.74 -41.76
N PRO A 211 2.40 -2.07 -42.85
CA PRO A 211 1.79 -2.61 -44.07
C PRO A 211 1.27 -4.05 -43.87
N GLU A 212 1.74 -4.75 -42.84
CA GLU A 212 1.22 -6.06 -42.46
C GLU A 212 -0.15 -5.94 -41.77
N LYS A 213 -1.14 -6.70 -42.26
CA LYS A 213 -2.49 -6.77 -41.72
C LYS A 213 -2.83 -8.20 -41.29
N PHE A 214 -3.64 -8.34 -40.25
CA PHE A 214 -3.86 -9.62 -39.54
C PHE A 214 -5.27 -10.18 -39.78
N ASP A 215 -5.42 -11.51 -39.81
CA ASP A 215 -6.75 -12.14 -39.97
C ASP A 215 -7.67 -11.85 -38.77
N VAL A 216 -7.05 -11.71 -37.57
CA VAL A 216 -7.72 -11.25 -36.35
C VAL A 216 -6.91 -10.15 -35.67
N VAL A 217 -7.59 -9.15 -35.11
CA VAL A 217 -6.99 -8.22 -34.13
C VAL A 217 -7.74 -8.38 -32.81
N TYR A 218 -7.01 -8.72 -31.75
CA TYR A 218 -7.52 -8.83 -30.38
C TYR A 218 -7.06 -7.61 -29.59
N ASP A 219 -8.02 -6.75 -29.23
CA ASP A 219 -7.80 -5.57 -28.43
C ASP A 219 -8.08 -5.80 -26.93
N ALA A 220 -7.02 -5.86 -26.13
CA ALA A 220 -7.10 -5.89 -24.66
C ALA A 220 -6.76 -4.52 -24.01
N VAL A 221 -6.80 -3.43 -24.78
CA VAL A 221 -6.47 -2.06 -24.34
C VAL A 221 -7.69 -1.13 -24.41
N GLY A 222 -8.53 -1.25 -25.44
CA GLY A 222 -9.70 -0.40 -25.68
C GLY A 222 -9.45 0.69 -26.73
N GLN A 223 -8.78 0.33 -27.83
CA GLN A 223 -8.41 1.20 -28.96
C GLN A 223 -8.92 0.60 -30.29
N SER A 224 -10.21 0.26 -30.33
CA SER A 224 -10.83 -0.48 -31.43
C SER A 224 -10.81 0.29 -32.76
N ASP A 225 -10.81 1.63 -32.71
CA ASP A 225 -10.63 2.56 -33.83
C ASP A 225 -9.27 2.42 -34.53
N ARG A 226 -8.23 2.09 -33.76
CA ARG A 226 -6.88 1.74 -34.28
C ARG A 226 -6.85 0.28 -34.73
N ALA A 227 -7.48 -0.62 -33.98
CA ALA A 227 -7.51 -2.06 -34.27
C ALA A 227 -8.13 -2.38 -35.65
N VAL A 228 -9.21 -1.69 -36.05
CA VAL A 228 -9.85 -1.87 -37.38
C VAL A 228 -8.99 -1.42 -38.56
N LYS A 229 -7.88 -0.70 -38.34
CA LYS A 229 -6.89 -0.34 -39.37
C LYS A 229 -5.76 -1.38 -39.53
N ALA A 230 -5.66 -2.34 -38.60
CA ALA A 230 -4.64 -3.39 -38.59
C ALA A 230 -5.17 -4.77 -39.03
N VAL A 231 -6.48 -4.90 -39.23
CA VAL A 231 -7.13 -6.13 -39.71
C VAL A 231 -7.08 -6.22 -41.25
N LYS A 232 -7.06 -7.44 -41.80
CA LYS A 232 -7.27 -7.68 -43.24
C LYS A 232 -8.74 -7.42 -43.62
N GLU A 233 -8.98 -7.20 -44.91
CA GLU A 233 -10.34 -7.25 -45.47
C GLU A 233 -11.01 -8.59 -45.11
N ASN A 234 -12.27 -8.53 -44.66
CA ASN A 234 -13.05 -9.67 -44.14
C ASN A 234 -12.49 -10.37 -42.88
N GLY A 235 -11.38 -9.88 -42.30
CA GLY A 235 -10.89 -10.33 -40.99
C GLY A 235 -11.78 -9.84 -39.83
N LYS A 236 -11.48 -10.29 -38.61
CA LYS A 236 -12.30 -10.00 -37.42
C LYS A 236 -11.53 -9.13 -36.41
N VAL A 237 -12.22 -8.19 -35.78
CA VAL A 237 -11.69 -7.44 -34.63
C VAL A 237 -12.55 -7.72 -33.41
N VAL A 238 -11.92 -8.05 -32.29
CA VAL A 238 -12.58 -8.19 -30.99
C VAL A 238 -11.92 -7.26 -29.98
N THR A 239 -12.73 -6.57 -29.18
CA THR A 239 -12.26 -5.83 -28.00
C THR A 239 -12.99 -6.29 -26.74
N ILE A 240 -12.34 -6.13 -25.60
CA ILE A 240 -12.90 -6.44 -24.27
C ILE A 240 -13.05 -5.19 -23.38
N PHE A 241 -12.75 -3.99 -23.91
CA PHE A 241 -12.87 -2.74 -23.18
C PHE A 241 -13.00 -1.53 -24.12
N GLY A 242 -13.41 -0.38 -23.58
CA GLY A 242 -13.49 0.88 -24.33
C GLY A 242 -14.65 0.97 -25.32
N SER A 243 -14.62 2.02 -26.15
CA SER A 243 -15.58 2.24 -27.23
C SER A 243 -15.37 1.25 -28.37
N VAL A 244 -16.45 0.91 -29.08
CA VAL A 244 -16.45 -0.12 -30.14
C VAL A 244 -16.68 0.52 -31.50
N THR A 245 -15.64 0.52 -32.33
CA THR A 245 -15.69 1.00 -33.72
C THR A 245 -15.99 -0.18 -34.65
N PRO A 246 -17.13 -0.20 -35.37
CA PRO A 246 -17.41 -1.24 -36.36
C PRO A 246 -16.28 -1.31 -37.44
N PRO A 247 -15.91 -2.52 -37.91
CA PRO A 247 -16.53 -3.82 -37.70
C PRO A 247 -16.10 -4.58 -36.42
N ALA A 248 -15.45 -3.93 -35.44
CA ALA A 248 -15.10 -4.60 -34.19
C ALA A 248 -16.35 -5.03 -33.40
N LEU A 249 -16.26 -6.18 -32.74
CA LEU A 249 -17.24 -6.67 -31.77
C LEU A 249 -16.69 -6.54 -30.34
N THR A 250 -17.59 -6.35 -29.37
CA THR A 250 -17.26 -6.44 -27.94
C THR A 250 -17.98 -7.62 -27.30
N PHE A 251 -17.42 -8.15 -26.22
CA PHE A 251 -18.08 -9.16 -25.40
C PHE A 251 -17.65 -9.04 -23.93
N VAL A 252 -18.46 -9.64 -23.06
CA VAL A 252 -18.10 -9.94 -21.67
C VAL A 252 -18.09 -11.46 -21.54
N LEU A 253 -17.02 -11.99 -20.93
CA LEU A 253 -16.82 -13.42 -20.68
C LEU A 253 -18.06 -14.06 -19.99
N THR A 254 -18.52 -15.18 -20.53
CA THR A 254 -19.43 -16.10 -19.82
C THR A 254 -18.60 -17.19 -19.13
N SER A 255 -18.17 -16.94 -17.89
CA SER A 255 -17.22 -17.82 -17.20
C SER A 255 -17.77 -19.25 -17.01
N THR A 256 -16.91 -20.24 -17.24
CA THR A 256 -17.25 -21.66 -17.18
C THR A 256 -16.02 -22.54 -16.98
N GLY A 257 -16.11 -23.46 -16.01
CA GLY A 257 -15.05 -24.44 -15.72
C GLY A 257 -14.73 -25.36 -16.92
N THR A 258 -15.67 -25.51 -17.86
CA THR A 258 -15.48 -26.30 -19.09
C THR A 258 -14.34 -25.76 -19.96
N ILE A 259 -14.10 -24.44 -20.00
CA ILE A 259 -12.96 -23.87 -20.73
C ILE A 259 -11.64 -24.24 -20.03
N LEU A 260 -11.61 -24.21 -18.70
CA LEU A 260 -10.43 -24.57 -17.92
C LEU A 260 -10.09 -26.06 -18.04
N GLU A 261 -11.07 -26.97 -17.98
CA GLU A 261 -10.84 -28.40 -18.23
C GLU A 261 -10.45 -28.67 -19.70
N LYS A 262 -10.97 -27.91 -20.68
CA LYS A 262 -10.53 -27.99 -22.10
C LYS A 262 -9.07 -27.54 -22.29
N LEU A 263 -8.61 -26.57 -21.49
CA LEU A 263 -7.24 -26.03 -21.55
C LEU A 263 -6.24 -26.76 -20.64
N LYS A 264 -6.73 -27.56 -19.69
CA LYS A 264 -5.93 -28.32 -18.72
C LYS A 264 -4.78 -29.13 -19.33
N PRO A 265 -4.90 -29.86 -20.45
CA PRO A 265 -3.75 -30.57 -21.05
C PRO A 265 -2.61 -29.62 -21.47
N TYR A 266 -2.91 -28.38 -21.83
CA TYR A 266 -1.91 -27.36 -22.19
C TYR A 266 -1.28 -26.71 -20.97
N LEU A 267 -2.02 -26.62 -19.85
CA LEU A 267 -1.51 -26.19 -18.54
C LEU A 267 -0.62 -27.27 -17.90
N GLU A 268 -1.04 -28.53 -17.96
CA GLU A 268 -0.32 -29.69 -17.39
C GLU A 268 0.97 -30.00 -18.17
N SER A 269 0.96 -29.85 -19.50
CA SER A 269 2.18 -29.92 -20.32
C SER A 269 3.03 -28.63 -20.31
N GLY A 270 2.56 -27.56 -19.66
CA GLY A 270 3.25 -26.27 -19.61
C GLY A 270 3.42 -25.57 -20.97
N LYS A 271 2.61 -25.93 -21.98
CA LYS A 271 2.52 -25.22 -23.27
C LYS A 271 1.82 -23.87 -23.12
N VAL A 272 0.83 -23.80 -22.24
CA VAL A 272 0.22 -22.57 -21.74
C VAL A 272 0.61 -22.46 -20.27
N LYS A 273 1.12 -21.31 -19.86
CA LYS A 273 1.66 -21.07 -18.52
C LYS A 273 0.92 -19.91 -17.83
N PRO A 274 0.79 -19.95 -16.49
CA PRO A 274 0.49 -18.76 -15.70
C PRO A 274 1.59 -17.71 -15.92
N VAL A 275 1.21 -16.43 -15.90
CA VAL A 275 2.17 -15.31 -15.95
C VAL A 275 1.86 -14.40 -14.76
N LEU A 276 2.73 -14.44 -13.75
CA LEU A 276 2.60 -13.67 -12.52
C LEU A 276 3.44 -12.41 -12.62
N ASP A 277 2.94 -11.28 -12.09
CA ASP A 277 3.74 -10.07 -12.02
C ASP A 277 4.86 -10.22 -10.96
N PRO A 278 6.08 -9.69 -11.17
CA PRO A 278 7.17 -9.75 -10.19
C PRO A 278 6.89 -9.14 -8.80
N THR A 279 5.79 -8.40 -8.64
CA THR A 279 5.28 -7.91 -7.34
C THR A 279 4.41 -8.92 -6.59
N SER A 280 3.94 -9.98 -7.25
CA SER A 280 3.07 -11.01 -6.66
C SER A 280 3.86 -12.15 -6.01
N PRO A 281 3.33 -12.81 -4.97
CA PRO A 281 2.01 -12.58 -4.36
C PRO A 281 2.01 -11.49 -3.27
N TYR A 282 0.93 -10.71 -3.23
CA TYR A 282 0.65 -9.79 -2.12
C TYR A 282 0.04 -10.54 -0.93
N PRO A 283 0.48 -10.27 0.32
CA PRO A 283 -0.22 -10.72 1.53
C PRO A 283 -1.64 -10.16 1.61
N PHE A 284 -2.57 -10.83 2.32
CA PHE A 284 -3.95 -10.35 2.43
C PHE A 284 -4.08 -8.92 2.99
N SER A 285 -3.22 -8.57 3.94
CA SER A 285 -3.11 -7.24 4.55
C SER A 285 -2.59 -6.16 3.59
N LYS A 286 -2.17 -6.53 2.38
CA LYS A 286 -1.66 -5.65 1.31
C LYS A 286 -2.58 -5.61 0.09
N THR A 287 -3.86 -5.90 0.27
CA THR A 287 -4.86 -5.91 -0.80
C THR A 287 -5.10 -4.51 -1.38
N ILE A 288 -5.06 -3.45 -0.57
CA ILE A 288 -5.14 -2.06 -1.07
C ILE A 288 -3.94 -1.74 -1.98
N GLU A 289 -2.71 -2.08 -1.56
CA GLU A 289 -1.52 -1.84 -2.39
C GLU A 289 -1.51 -2.72 -3.67
N ALA A 290 -2.12 -3.90 -3.63
CA ALA A 290 -2.30 -4.75 -4.82
C ALA A 290 -3.31 -4.13 -5.81
N PHE A 291 -4.41 -3.56 -5.32
CA PHE A 291 -5.36 -2.78 -6.13
C PHE A 291 -4.69 -1.54 -6.73
N ALA A 292 -4.05 -0.71 -5.91
CA ALA A 292 -3.37 0.50 -6.36
C ALA A 292 -2.27 0.20 -7.39
N TYR A 293 -1.55 -0.93 -7.26
CA TYR A 293 -0.59 -1.38 -8.27
C TYR A 293 -1.27 -1.79 -9.58
N LEU A 294 -2.36 -2.56 -9.52
CA LEU A 294 -3.13 -2.97 -10.71
C LEU A 294 -3.72 -1.77 -11.45
N GLU A 295 -4.26 -0.79 -10.72
CA GLU A 295 -4.84 0.45 -11.24
C GLU A 295 -3.83 1.30 -12.04
N THR A 296 -2.53 1.20 -11.75
CA THR A 296 -1.48 1.85 -12.60
C THR A 296 -1.47 1.38 -14.06
N SER A 297 -2.15 0.26 -14.35
CA SER A 297 -2.12 -0.44 -15.65
C SER A 297 -0.72 -0.87 -16.08
N ARG A 298 0.21 -1.10 -15.14
CA ARG A 298 1.60 -1.52 -15.41
C ARG A 298 1.92 -2.98 -15.11
N ALA A 299 0.98 -3.74 -14.57
CA ALA A 299 1.14 -5.17 -14.29
C ALA A 299 1.61 -5.98 -15.51
N THR A 300 2.29 -7.09 -15.22
CA THR A 300 2.98 -7.97 -16.18
C THR A 300 2.43 -9.37 -16.01
N GLY A 301 1.44 -9.74 -16.81
CA GLY A 301 0.55 -10.84 -16.46
C GLY A 301 -0.40 -10.44 -15.32
N ARG A 302 -0.40 -11.18 -14.20
CA ARG A 302 -1.43 -11.13 -13.15
C ARG A 302 -0.91 -10.57 -11.81
N SER A 303 -1.74 -9.74 -11.16
CA SER A 303 -1.58 -9.31 -9.76
C SER A 303 -2.39 -10.22 -8.83
N LEU A 304 -1.81 -10.72 -7.73
CA LEU A 304 -2.48 -11.67 -6.82
C LEU A 304 -2.41 -11.28 -5.35
N CYS A 305 -3.50 -11.57 -4.63
CA CYS A 305 -3.56 -11.52 -3.17
C CYS A 305 -3.69 -12.95 -2.62
N ILE A 306 -2.98 -13.29 -1.55
CA ILE A 306 -3.19 -14.54 -0.80
C ILE A 306 -4.16 -14.25 0.36
N PRO A 307 -5.43 -14.70 0.34
CA PRO A 307 -6.41 -14.35 1.38
C PRO A 307 -6.24 -15.11 2.70
N SER A 308 -5.38 -16.14 2.72
CA SER A 308 -5.14 -16.92 3.93
C SER A 308 -4.30 -16.15 4.94
N LEU A 309 -4.96 -15.60 5.96
CA LEU A 309 -4.32 -15.08 7.18
C LEU A 309 -3.68 -16.17 8.07
N LYS A 310 -3.52 -17.40 7.56
CA LYS A 310 -2.93 -18.55 8.25
C LYS A 310 -1.68 -19.15 7.57
N MET A 311 -1.07 -18.50 6.58
CA MET A 311 0.21 -19.01 6.04
C MET A 311 1.33 -19.05 7.11
N ILE A 312 1.26 -18.18 8.13
CA ILE A 312 2.15 -18.20 9.31
C ILE A 312 1.76 -19.31 10.30
N GLU A 313 0.47 -19.56 10.53
CA GLU A 313 0.03 -20.64 11.43
C GLU A 313 0.19 -22.05 10.82
N ILE A 314 0.19 -22.18 9.50
CA ILE A 314 0.53 -23.46 8.83
C ILE A 314 2.00 -23.82 9.07
N VAL A 315 2.89 -22.86 9.36
CA VAL A 315 4.25 -23.14 9.86
C VAL A 315 4.23 -23.64 11.31
N GLN A 316 3.22 -23.31 12.13
CA GLN A 316 3.11 -23.80 13.51
C GLN A 316 2.40 -25.16 13.62
N ALA A 317 1.31 -25.37 12.88
CA ALA A 317 0.76 -26.72 12.67
C ALA A 317 1.79 -27.62 11.96
N GLY A 318 2.50 -27.05 10.99
CA GLY A 318 3.65 -27.64 10.32
C GLY A 318 4.80 -27.96 11.27
N ASN A 319 5.10 -27.14 12.28
CA ASN A 319 6.12 -27.48 13.29
C ASN A 319 5.69 -28.65 14.20
N GLN A 320 4.39 -28.80 14.51
CA GLN A 320 3.91 -29.98 15.24
C GLN A 320 3.96 -31.25 14.36
N SER A 321 3.57 -31.18 13.09
CA SER A 321 3.67 -32.34 12.18
C SER A 321 5.11 -32.64 11.75
N LEU A 322 5.99 -31.64 11.58
CA LEU A 322 7.41 -31.82 11.29
C LEU A 322 8.20 -32.33 12.50
N SER A 323 7.89 -31.90 13.72
CA SER A 323 8.51 -32.51 14.92
C SER A 323 8.08 -33.96 15.08
N MET A 324 6.81 -34.31 14.79
CA MET A 324 6.37 -35.72 14.75
C MET A 324 7.00 -36.51 13.58
N ALA A 325 7.10 -35.95 12.37
CA ALA A 325 7.68 -36.62 11.19
C ALA A 325 9.23 -36.61 11.14
N ALA A 326 9.88 -35.79 11.96
CA ALA A 326 11.32 -35.84 12.23
C ALA A 326 11.66 -36.72 13.45
N ALA A 327 10.71 -36.95 14.36
CA ALA A 327 10.79 -37.97 15.41
C ALA A 327 10.38 -39.37 14.92
N SER A 328 9.82 -39.50 13.71
CA SER A 328 9.62 -40.79 13.04
C SER A 328 10.97 -41.50 12.91
N THR A 329 11.07 -42.71 13.48
CA THR A 329 12.28 -43.53 13.49
C THR A 329 12.44 -44.34 12.19
N ASP A 330 12.12 -43.71 11.06
CA ASP A 330 12.45 -44.23 9.74
C ASP A 330 13.96 -44.48 9.67
N SER A 331 14.35 -45.63 9.13
CA SER A 331 15.75 -46.07 9.12
C SER A 331 16.64 -45.03 8.44
N ILE A 332 17.59 -44.45 9.20
CA ILE A 332 18.56 -43.47 8.69
C ILE A 332 19.22 -44.06 7.42
N PRO A 333 19.10 -43.40 6.26
CA PRO A 333 19.54 -43.99 4.99
C PRO A 333 21.07 -44.09 4.94
N SER A 334 21.60 -44.90 4.04
CA SER A 334 23.04 -44.97 3.75
C SER A 334 23.55 -43.80 2.90
N VAL A 335 22.66 -43.15 2.15
CA VAL A 335 22.94 -42.02 1.25
C VAL A 335 22.05 -40.81 1.54
N ASN A 336 22.51 -39.65 1.08
CA ASN A 336 22.17 -38.32 1.54
C ASN A 336 22.19 -37.38 0.33
N LYS A 337 21.08 -36.71 0.01
CA LYS A 337 21.06 -35.73 -1.07
C LYS A 337 21.73 -34.44 -0.60
N ALA A 338 22.81 -34.04 -1.27
CA ALA A 338 23.60 -32.88 -0.88
C ALA A 338 24.09 -32.05 -2.07
N TRP A 339 24.25 -30.74 -1.88
CA TRP A 339 24.82 -29.86 -2.89
C TRP A 339 26.35 -29.82 -2.77
N VAL A 340 27.04 -30.37 -3.77
CA VAL A 340 28.49 -30.54 -3.83
C VAL A 340 29.11 -29.63 -4.90
N TYR A 341 30.39 -29.29 -4.74
CA TYR A 341 31.19 -28.73 -5.83
C TYR A 341 32.62 -29.31 -5.82
N SER A 342 33.15 -29.60 -7.01
CA SER A 342 34.48 -30.21 -7.22
C SER A 342 35.52 -29.24 -7.80
N GLU A 343 35.07 -28.12 -8.34
CA GLU A 343 35.83 -27.16 -9.15
C GLU A 343 35.55 -25.73 -8.70
N TYR A 344 36.38 -24.77 -9.12
CA TYR A 344 36.19 -23.36 -8.80
C TYR A 344 35.52 -22.60 -9.95
N GLY A 345 34.48 -21.83 -9.65
CA GLY A 345 33.65 -21.09 -10.60
C GLY A 345 32.49 -20.38 -9.89
N LYS A 346 31.50 -19.84 -10.63
CA LYS A 346 30.29 -19.28 -10.01
C LYS A 346 29.42 -20.41 -9.46
N SER A 347 28.59 -20.12 -8.47
CA SER A 347 27.69 -21.12 -7.87
C SER A 347 26.84 -21.87 -8.91
N ALA A 348 26.33 -21.17 -9.93
CA ALA A 348 25.54 -21.76 -11.01
C ALA A 348 26.31 -22.72 -11.93
N ASP A 349 27.64 -22.61 -12.01
CA ASP A 349 28.48 -23.43 -12.88
C ASP A 349 29.00 -24.70 -12.15
N VAL A 350 29.35 -24.57 -10.86
CA VAL A 350 30.06 -25.61 -10.10
C VAL A 350 29.22 -26.34 -9.05
N LEU A 351 28.14 -25.76 -8.56
CA LEU A 351 27.33 -26.36 -7.49
C LEU A 351 26.27 -27.31 -8.08
N LYS A 352 26.39 -28.60 -7.75
CA LYS A 352 25.59 -29.69 -8.33
C LYS A 352 24.93 -30.50 -7.21
N LEU A 353 23.69 -30.92 -7.41
CA LEU A 353 22.98 -31.79 -6.47
C LEU A 353 23.41 -33.24 -6.70
N ASP A 354 24.14 -33.82 -5.74
CA ASP A 354 24.48 -35.24 -5.72
C ASP A 354 23.51 -35.98 -4.79
N PRO A 355 22.68 -36.91 -5.29
CA PRO A 355 21.76 -37.68 -4.46
C PRO A 355 22.41 -38.87 -3.73
N ASN A 356 23.69 -39.16 -3.97
CA ASN A 356 24.36 -40.38 -3.52
C ASN A 356 25.51 -40.15 -2.51
N VAL A 357 25.65 -38.94 -1.97
CA VAL A 357 26.65 -38.66 -0.93
C VAL A 357 26.36 -39.57 0.28
N PRO A 358 27.34 -40.21 0.93
CA PRO A 358 27.06 -41.02 2.12
C PRO A 358 26.44 -40.19 3.26
N VAL A 359 25.53 -40.79 4.04
CA VAL A 359 25.13 -40.18 5.33
C VAL A 359 26.35 -40.14 6.26
N PRO A 360 26.57 -39.03 7.00
CA PRO A 360 27.70 -38.94 7.92
C PRO A 360 27.64 -39.98 9.03
N GLU A 361 28.68 -40.80 9.14
CA GLU A 361 28.98 -41.50 10.40
C GLU A 361 29.39 -40.46 11.45
N ILE A 362 28.78 -40.54 12.64
CA ILE A 362 29.05 -39.65 13.76
C ILE A 362 30.06 -40.26 14.73
N LYS A 363 30.95 -39.41 15.25
CA LYS A 363 31.82 -39.74 16.37
C LYS A 363 31.06 -39.75 17.70
N GLU A 364 31.74 -40.21 18.75
CA GLU A 364 31.19 -40.26 20.10
C GLU A 364 30.75 -38.90 20.66
N ASP A 365 31.41 -37.81 20.27
CA ASP A 365 31.14 -36.42 20.69
C ASP A 365 30.19 -35.66 19.74
N GLN A 366 29.59 -36.36 18.77
CA GLN A 366 28.81 -35.77 17.68
C GLN A 366 27.34 -36.22 17.70
N VAL A 367 26.50 -35.38 17.10
CA VAL A 367 25.10 -35.68 16.77
C VAL A 367 24.91 -35.68 15.25
N LEU A 368 23.97 -36.51 14.79
CA LEU A 368 23.46 -36.47 13.42
C LEU A 368 22.19 -35.63 13.41
N ILE A 369 22.16 -34.59 12.58
CA ILE A 369 21.04 -33.67 12.44
C ILE A 369 20.33 -33.96 11.11
N LYS A 370 19.02 -34.20 11.14
CA LYS A 370 18.13 -34.10 9.98
C LYS A 370 17.88 -32.62 9.73
N VAL A 371 18.43 -32.06 8.66
CA VAL A 371 18.44 -30.62 8.40
C VAL A 371 17.04 -30.14 8.01
N VAL A 372 16.56 -29.10 8.69
CA VAL A 372 15.27 -28.45 8.41
C VAL A 372 15.49 -27.09 7.75
N ALA A 373 16.57 -26.38 8.10
CA ALA A 373 17.02 -25.16 7.42
C ALA A 373 18.55 -25.00 7.47
N ALA A 374 19.10 -24.29 6.49
CA ALA A 374 20.50 -23.89 6.42
C ALA A 374 20.61 -22.44 5.92
N ALA A 375 21.61 -21.67 6.35
CA ALA A 375 21.73 -20.27 5.94
C ALA A 375 23.01 -19.99 5.14
N LEU A 376 22.87 -19.17 4.08
CA LEU A 376 23.91 -18.89 3.10
C LEU A 376 24.67 -17.62 3.49
N ASN A 377 26.00 -17.66 3.42
CA ASN A 377 26.86 -16.52 3.75
C ASN A 377 27.73 -16.11 2.55
N PRO A 378 28.14 -14.82 2.46
CA PRO A 378 29.00 -14.36 1.37
C PRO A 378 30.38 -15.01 1.29
N ILE A 379 30.82 -15.75 2.32
CA ILE A 379 32.06 -16.53 2.31
C ILE A 379 31.92 -17.83 1.47
N ASP A 380 30.70 -18.33 1.32
CA ASP A 380 30.45 -19.66 0.76
C ASP A 380 30.57 -19.64 -0.77
N TYR A 381 29.90 -18.70 -1.44
CA TYR A 381 30.11 -18.48 -2.88
C TYR A 381 31.54 -17.98 -3.19
N LYS A 382 32.18 -17.24 -2.28
CA LYS A 382 33.60 -16.83 -2.43
C LYS A 382 34.58 -18.00 -2.33
N ARG A 383 34.20 -19.11 -1.69
CA ARG A 383 34.95 -20.38 -1.74
C ARG A 383 34.74 -21.09 -3.07
N MET A 384 33.50 -21.14 -3.58
CA MET A 384 33.20 -21.66 -4.92
C MET A 384 34.00 -20.90 -6.00
N LEU A 385 34.09 -19.57 -5.91
CA LEU A 385 34.89 -18.73 -6.82
C LEU A 385 36.43 -18.91 -6.67
N GLY A 386 36.92 -19.79 -5.80
CA GLY A 386 38.36 -20.05 -5.62
C GLY A 386 39.16 -18.93 -4.96
N ILE A 387 38.50 -17.85 -4.51
CA ILE A 387 39.12 -16.70 -3.83
C ILE A 387 39.73 -17.14 -2.49
N LEU A 388 39.14 -18.14 -1.84
CA LEU A 388 39.62 -18.74 -0.59
C LEU A 388 40.09 -20.19 -0.83
N ARG A 389 41.26 -20.34 -1.44
CA ARG A 389 41.84 -21.64 -1.87
C ARG A 389 41.97 -22.67 -0.72
N ARG A 390 41.02 -23.60 -0.63
CA ARG A 390 41.12 -24.89 0.12
C ARG A 390 40.25 -25.96 -0.56
N PRO A 391 40.75 -27.18 -0.81
CA PRO A 391 40.00 -28.21 -1.54
C PRO A 391 39.16 -29.09 -0.60
N THR A 392 37.81 -29.00 -0.64
CA THR A 392 36.89 -30.06 -0.14
C THR A 392 35.47 -29.86 -0.70
N LEU A 393 34.70 -30.94 -0.89
CA LEU A 393 33.46 -30.97 -1.68
C LEU A 393 32.23 -30.26 -1.07
N LEU A 394 32.19 -30.10 0.26
CA LEU A 394 30.99 -29.71 1.01
C LEU A 394 31.37 -28.79 2.17
N TYR A 395 31.00 -27.51 2.08
CA TYR A 395 31.14 -26.54 3.16
C TYR A 395 29.98 -25.53 3.12
N LEU A 396 29.04 -25.69 4.06
CA LEU A 396 28.24 -24.61 4.63
C LEU A 396 28.31 -24.71 6.16
N TYR A 397 28.00 -23.60 6.82
CA TYR A 397 28.21 -23.42 8.25
C TYR A 397 26.91 -23.46 9.05
N ASP A 398 25.94 -22.64 8.68
CA ASP A 398 24.73 -22.44 9.47
C ASP A 398 23.74 -23.58 9.26
N VAL A 399 23.25 -24.15 10.36
CA VAL A 399 22.25 -25.23 10.37
C VAL A 399 21.19 -25.00 11.44
N ALA A 400 19.96 -25.42 11.15
CA ALA A 400 18.97 -25.77 12.14
C ALA A 400 18.23 -27.05 11.71
N GLY A 401 17.90 -27.92 12.68
CA GLY A 401 17.26 -29.20 12.40
C GLY A 401 16.99 -30.03 13.65
N VAL A 402 16.65 -31.31 13.46
CA VAL A 402 16.30 -32.22 14.54
C VAL A 402 17.40 -33.28 14.71
N VAL A 403 17.81 -33.54 15.94
CA VAL A 403 18.77 -34.60 16.26
C VAL A 403 18.12 -35.97 16.03
N VAL A 404 18.70 -36.79 15.14
CA VAL A 404 18.21 -38.15 14.82
C VAL A 404 19.13 -39.27 15.33
N LYS A 405 20.38 -38.97 15.67
CA LYS A 405 21.33 -39.90 16.30
C LYS A 405 22.31 -39.13 17.19
N VAL A 406 22.75 -39.73 18.28
CA VAL A 406 23.77 -39.16 19.19
C VAL A 406 24.91 -40.15 19.41
N GLY A 407 26.13 -39.65 19.60
CA GLY A 407 27.28 -40.44 20.03
C GLY A 407 27.29 -40.71 21.54
N SER A 408 28.13 -41.65 21.99
CA SER A 408 28.25 -42.11 23.38
C SER A 408 28.73 -41.07 24.40
N GLN A 409 29.33 -39.97 23.95
CA GLN A 409 29.84 -38.87 24.79
C GLN A 409 28.99 -37.59 24.65
N VAL A 410 27.86 -37.64 23.95
CA VAL A 410 26.87 -36.54 23.93
C VAL A 410 26.08 -36.54 25.23
N THR A 411 25.97 -35.36 25.86
CA THR A 411 25.40 -35.11 27.19
C THR A 411 24.31 -34.03 27.19
N LYS A 412 24.32 -33.11 26.22
CA LYS A 412 23.40 -31.96 26.14
C LYS A 412 22.15 -32.21 25.28
N PHE A 413 22.25 -33.13 24.32
CA PHE A 413 21.20 -33.38 23.33
C PHE A 413 20.83 -34.87 23.29
N LYS A 414 19.56 -35.14 22.98
CA LYS A 414 19.01 -36.47 22.70
C LYS A 414 18.30 -36.47 21.35
N VAL A 415 17.96 -37.65 20.86
CA VAL A 415 17.12 -37.81 19.67
C VAL A 415 15.78 -37.09 19.88
N GLY A 416 15.33 -36.35 18.86
CA GLY A 416 14.14 -35.50 18.89
C GLY A 416 14.38 -34.05 19.32
N ASP A 417 15.58 -33.67 19.77
CA ASP A 417 15.86 -32.27 20.13
C ASP A 417 15.99 -31.37 18.88
N GLU A 418 15.30 -30.22 18.92
CA GLU A 418 15.45 -29.15 17.93
C GLU A 418 16.73 -28.36 18.22
N VAL A 419 17.68 -28.36 17.29
CA VAL A 419 19.01 -27.73 17.45
C VAL A 419 19.32 -26.73 16.34
N TYR A 420 20.21 -25.79 16.63
CA TYR A 420 20.80 -24.88 15.65
C TYR A 420 22.27 -24.56 15.99
N GLY A 421 23.09 -24.24 14.99
CA GLY A 421 24.50 -23.94 15.22
C GLY A 421 25.35 -23.73 13.96
N ASP A 422 26.67 -23.71 14.17
CA ASP A 422 27.68 -23.36 13.16
C ASP A 422 28.73 -24.48 13.04
N LEU A 423 28.76 -25.17 11.90
CA LEU A 423 29.55 -26.40 11.70
C LEU A 423 31.08 -26.21 11.60
N ASN A 424 31.62 -24.99 11.76
CA ASN A 424 33.03 -24.67 11.49
C ASN A 424 33.93 -24.59 12.74
N GLU A 425 34.51 -25.74 13.06
CA GLU A 425 35.54 -25.92 14.08
C GLU A 425 36.95 -25.49 13.61
N LYS A 426 37.89 -25.32 14.56
CA LYS A 426 39.29 -24.99 14.26
C LYS A 426 40.04 -26.18 13.64
N ALA A 427 40.09 -26.18 12.32
CA ALA A 427 41.22 -26.60 11.47
C ALA A 427 42.19 -27.66 12.07
N ALA A 428 41.85 -28.94 11.86
CA ALA A 428 42.81 -30.06 11.96
C ALA A 428 42.63 -31.07 10.81
N GLN A 429 41.39 -31.33 10.40
CA GLN A 429 41.05 -32.19 9.25
C GLN A 429 39.94 -31.53 8.40
N PRO A 430 39.90 -31.74 7.08
CA PRO A 430 38.82 -31.24 6.23
C PRO A 430 37.53 -32.06 6.45
N LYS A 431 36.41 -31.39 6.78
CA LYS A 431 35.10 -32.05 6.84
C LYS A 431 34.62 -32.44 5.44
N LYS A 432 33.98 -33.61 5.33
CA LYS A 432 33.32 -34.08 4.09
C LYS A 432 31.86 -33.61 3.94
N PHE A 433 31.29 -32.96 4.95
CA PHE A 433 29.86 -32.68 5.06
C PHE A 433 29.61 -31.28 5.64
N GLY A 434 28.52 -30.64 5.18
CA GLY A 434 28.06 -29.32 5.62
C GLY A 434 26.52 -29.27 5.66
N SER A 435 25.91 -28.09 5.79
CA SER A 435 24.46 -27.97 6.00
C SER A 435 23.58 -27.98 4.75
N LEU A 436 24.14 -28.02 3.53
CA LEU A 436 23.37 -28.30 2.29
C LEU A 436 23.25 -29.80 2.03
N ALA A 437 22.68 -30.52 2.99
CA ALA A 437 22.45 -31.97 2.94
C ALA A 437 21.17 -32.32 3.70
N GLU A 438 20.56 -33.48 3.43
CA GLU A 438 19.44 -34.00 4.26
C GLU A 438 19.89 -34.29 5.69
N TYR A 439 21.10 -34.83 5.83
CA TYR A 439 21.73 -35.17 7.10
C TYR A 439 23.14 -34.56 7.21
N THR A 440 23.47 -34.02 8.38
CA THR A 440 24.81 -33.48 8.67
C THR A 440 25.29 -33.83 10.08
N ALA A 441 26.61 -34.04 10.23
CA ALA A 441 27.24 -34.34 11.52
C ALA A 441 27.80 -33.07 12.16
N ALA A 442 27.51 -32.88 13.45
CA ALA A 442 27.95 -31.74 14.23
C ALA A 442 28.46 -32.19 15.59
N GLU A 443 29.57 -31.61 16.06
CA GLU A 443 30.01 -31.79 17.44
C GLU A 443 29.04 -31.08 18.40
N GLU A 444 28.79 -31.66 19.57
CA GLU A 444 27.90 -31.06 20.57
C GLU A 444 28.29 -29.61 20.93
N ARG A 445 29.58 -29.29 20.93
CA ARG A 445 30.09 -27.97 21.33
C ARG A 445 29.73 -26.81 20.40
N VAL A 446 29.24 -27.07 19.17
CA VAL A 446 28.87 -26.01 18.21
C VAL A 446 27.37 -25.77 18.07
N LEU A 447 26.53 -26.51 18.80
CA LEU A 447 25.07 -26.44 18.74
C LEU A 447 24.44 -25.88 20.02
N ALA A 448 23.24 -25.34 19.90
CA ALA A 448 22.32 -25.03 21.00
C ALA A 448 20.91 -25.54 20.69
N LEU A 449 20.08 -25.69 21.72
CA LEU A 449 18.66 -25.98 21.57
C LEU A 449 17.96 -24.76 20.96
N LYS A 450 17.19 -24.96 19.89
CA LYS A 450 16.47 -23.89 19.19
C LYS A 450 15.58 -23.10 20.17
N PRO A 451 15.56 -21.75 20.12
CA PRO A 451 14.60 -20.94 20.87
C PRO A 451 13.16 -21.35 20.54
N LYS A 452 12.28 -21.45 21.54
CA LYS A 452 10.92 -21.99 21.35
C LYS A 452 10.02 -21.09 20.49
N ASN A 453 10.31 -19.79 20.44
CA ASN A 453 9.56 -18.81 19.66
C ASN A 453 10.04 -18.66 18.20
N LEU A 454 11.13 -19.32 17.79
CA LEU A 454 11.70 -19.20 16.45
C LEU A 454 11.43 -20.43 15.60
N SER A 455 11.16 -20.20 14.31
CA SER A 455 11.23 -21.24 13.28
C SER A 455 12.67 -21.72 13.04
N PHE A 456 12.83 -22.86 12.38
CA PHE A 456 14.15 -23.37 12.00
C PHE A 456 14.90 -22.42 11.06
N VAL A 457 14.19 -21.73 10.15
CA VAL A 457 14.78 -20.75 9.22
C VAL A 457 15.33 -19.54 9.98
N GLU A 458 14.54 -19.00 10.89
CA GLU A 458 14.94 -17.90 11.77
C GLU A 458 16.14 -18.28 12.63
N ALA A 459 16.14 -19.49 13.21
CA ALA A 459 17.25 -19.99 14.00
C ALA A 459 18.53 -20.18 13.16
N ALA A 460 18.42 -20.80 11.98
CA ALA A 460 19.55 -20.99 11.05
C ALA A 460 20.17 -19.66 10.59
N SER A 461 19.41 -18.55 10.56
CA SER A 461 19.96 -17.26 10.13
C SER A 461 21.12 -16.74 11.01
N LEU A 462 21.15 -17.14 12.29
CA LEU A 462 21.93 -16.52 13.36
C LEU A 462 23.42 -16.95 13.50
N PRO A 463 23.81 -18.24 13.46
CA PRO A 463 25.06 -18.70 14.10
C PRO A 463 26.36 -18.09 13.57
N TRP A 464 26.54 -17.97 12.25
CA TRP A 464 27.73 -17.38 11.63
C TRP A 464 27.96 -15.91 12.05
N LEU A 465 26.88 -15.16 12.28
CA LEU A 465 26.94 -13.75 12.65
C LEU A 465 27.42 -13.54 14.10
N LEU A 466 27.50 -14.62 14.88
CA LEU A 466 27.88 -14.65 16.28
C LEU A 466 29.35 -15.08 16.48
N ARG A 467 30.15 -15.10 15.41
CA ARG A 467 31.62 -15.28 15.43
C ARG A 467 32.40 -14.05 15.92
N LEU A 468 31.73 -12.92 16.13
CA LEU A 468 32.36 -11.70 16.66
C LEU A 468 32.67 -11.82 18.17
N PRO A 469 33.70 -11.15 18.68
CA PRO A 469 34.34 -11.54 19.93
C PRO A 469 33.53 -11.16 21.18
N MET A 470 32.71 -12.10 21.66
CA MET A 470 32.04 -12.05 22.98
C MET A 470 32.98 -11.63 24.13
N LYS A 471 34.28 -11.97 24.04
CA LYS A 471 35.29 -11.65 25.05
C LYS A 471 35.84 -10.21 24.97
N GLY A 472 35.50 -9.46 23.92
CA GLY A 472 35.79 -8.02 23.80
C GLY A 472 34.56 -7.12 24.01
N LEU A 473 33.35 -7.69 23.93
CA LEU A 473 32.09 -6.94 23.93
C LEU A 473 31.67 -6.34 25.29
N ASN A 474 32.46 -6.51 26.35
CA ASN A 474 32.13 -6.03 27.71
C ASN A 474 32.63 -4.59 28.03
N GLU A 475 33.48 -3.96 27.21
CA GLU A 475 34.16 -2.69 27.55
C GLU A 475 34.39 -1.70 26.38
N LEU A 476 33.55 -1.68 25.34
CA LEU A 476 33.86 -1.01 24.06
C LEU A 476 32.69 -0.21 23.46
N ASN A 477 33.04 0.85 22.72
CA ASN A 477 32.13 1.64 21.88
C ASN A 477 32.34 1.25 20.40
N PHE A 478 31.27 1.02 19.63
CA PHE A 478 31.35 0.32 18.34
C PHE A 478 30.98 1.17 17.11
N LEU A 479 31.70 0.91 16.00
CA LEU A 479 31.48 1.53 14.69
C LEU A 479 31.73 0.49 13.59
N LEU A 480 30.71 0.15 12.79
CA LEU A 480 30.69 -1.10 12.01
C LEU A 480 30.27 -0.91 10.54
N GLU A 481 31.02 -1.49 9.60
CA GLU A 481 30.59 -1.64 8.20
C GLU A 481 29.72 -2.91 8.02
N ALA A 482 28.61 -2.81 7.28
CA ALA A 482 27.55 -3.82 7.29
C ALA A 482 27.29 -4.50 5.93
N LEU A 483 28.15 -5.45 5.52
CA LEU A 483 27.83 -6.41 4.45
C LEU A 483 27.27 -7.72 5.04
N GLY A 484 25.97 -7.96 4.81
CA GLY A 484 25.25 -9.19 5.16
C GLY A 484 24.98 -9.45 6.65
N GLY A 485 25.93 -9.15 7.53
CA GLY A 485 25.87 -9.51 8.96
C GLY A 485 25.54 -8.38 9.95
N GLY A 486 25.85 -7.12 9.62
CA GLY A 486 25.85 -6.01 10.58
C GLY A 486 24.50 -5.72 11.25
N THR A 487 23.39 -6.10 10.63
CA THR A 487 22.01 -5.95 11.15
C THR A 487 21.79 -6.64 12.50
N HIS A 488 22.42 -7.79 12.74
CA HIS A 488 22.36 -8.46 14.04
C HIS A 488 23.37 -7.88 15.03
N VAL A 489 24.54 -7.42 14.55
CA VAL A 489 25.58 -6.84 15.41
C VAL A 489 25.11 -5.53 16.05
N ILE A 490 24.32 -4.71 15.34
CA ILE A 490 23.69 -3.49 15.89
C ILE A 490 22.75 -3.85 17.04
N GLN A 491 21.84 -4.83 16.85
CA GLN A 491 20.91 -5.28 17.89
C GLN A 491 21.65 -5.86 19.11
N LEU A 492 22.71 -6.64 18.89
CA LEU A 492 23.54 -7.20 19.96
C LEU A 492 24.23 -6.08 20.75
N ALA A 493 24.87 -5.12 20.06
CA ALA A 493 25.49 -3.96 20.70
C ALA A 493 24.47 -3.18 21.54
N LYS A 494 23.29 -2.86 20.98
CA LYS A 494 22.27 -2.04 21.65
C LYS A 494 21.53 -2.76 22.78
N HIS A 495 21.23 -4.06 22.64
CA HIS A 495 20.29 -4.77 23.51
C HIS A 495 20.89 -5.92 24.34
N VAL A 496 22.09 -6.41 24.00
CA VAL A 496 22.83 -7.41 24.79
C VAL A 496 23.96 -6.76 25.56
N PHE A 497 24.70 -5.84 24.93
CA PHE A 497 25.89 -5.20 25.52
C PHE A 497 25.69 -3.76 25.99
N GLY A 498 24.51 -3.17 25.75
CA GLY A 498 24.13 -1.86 26.27
C GLY A 498 24.92 -0.67 25.68
N ALA A 499 25.43 -0.81 24.45
CA ALA A 499 26.20 0.24 23.77
C ALA A 499 25.40 1.54 23.69
N SER A 500 25.96 2.61 24.29
CA SER A 500 25.30 3.92 24.39
C SER A 500 25.04 4.54 23.02
N LYS A 501 25.99 4.40 22.09
CA LYS A 501 25.88 4.78 20.68
C LYS A 501 26.37 3.66 19.77
N VAL A 502 25.68 3.47 18.65
CA VAL A 502 26.03 2.51 17.58
C VAL A 502 26.01 3.25 16.24
N ALA A 503 27.15 3.27 15.54
CA ALA A 503 27.27 3.87 14.22
C ALA A 503 27.54 2.79 13.15
N ALA A 504 26.88 2.90 11.99
CA ALA A 504 26.99 1.92 10.92
C ALA A 504 26.94 2.53 9.51
N THR A 505 27.57 1.87 8.54
CA THR A 505 27.53 2.24 7.11
C THR A 505 26.80 1.18 6.27
N ALA A 506 25.96 1.64 5.33
CA ALA A 506 25.38 0.80 4.27
C ALA A 506 24.91 1.66 3.08
N SER A 507 24.57 1.02 1.95
CA SER A 507 23.95 1.71 0.82
C SER A 507 22.58 2.29 1.18
N THR A 508 22.14 3.35 0.46
CA THR A 508 20.89 4.11 0.73
C THR A 508 19.70 3.23 1.17
N ARG A 509 19.48 2.11 0.47
CA ARG A 509 18.34 1.19 0.65
C ARG A 509 18.30 0.46 2.00
N LYS A 510 19.36 0.54 2.81
CA LYS A 510 19.47 -0.13 4.11
C LYS A 510 19.50 0.83 5.29
N LEU A 511 19.65 2.14 5.08
CA LEU A 511 19.86 3.12 6.16
C LEU A 511 18.71 3.15 7.19
N GLU A 512 17.47 3.04 6.71
CA GLU A 512 16.27 2.98 7.55
C GLU A 512 16.23 1.69 8.37
N LEU A 513 16.56 0.54 7.76
CA LEU A 513 16.69 -0.74 8.45
C LEU A 513 17.78 -0.71 9.53
N LEU A 514 18.94 -0.09 9.29
CA LEU A 514 19.98 0.04 10.31
C LEU A 514 19.48 0.87 11.51
N ARG A 515 18.76 1.97 11.27
CA ARG A 515 18.18 2.82 12.32
C ARG A 515 17.10 2.08 13.11
N SER A 516 16.18 1.37 12.44
CA SER A 516 15.12 0.61 13.12
C SER A 516 15.65 -0.55 13.98
N LEU A 517 16.86 -1.03 13.68
CA LEU A 517 17.55 -2.06 14.46
C LEU A 517 18.42 -1.50 15.61
N GLY A 518 18.48 -0.17 15.79
CA GLY A 518 19.14 0.49 16.91
C GLY A 518 20.43 1.26 16.60
N ALA A 519 20.75 1.51 15.32
CA ALA A 519 21.88 2.38 14.96
C ALA A 519 21.52 3.86 15.09
N ASP A 520 22.17 4.55 16.04
CA ASP A 520 22.01 5.99 16.29
C ASP A 520 22.57 6.85 15.14
N LEU A 521 23.49 6.30 14.34
CA LEU A 521 24.01 6.92 13.12
C LEU A 521 24.08 5.87 11.99
N ALA A 522 23.45 6.16 10.85
CA ALA A 522 23.51 5.34 9.63
C ALA A 522 23.92 6.20 8.42
N VAL A 523 25.03 5.85 7.78
CA VAL A 523 25.74 6.63 6.73
C VAL A 523 25.77 5.90 5.39
N ASP A 524 25.62 6.65 4.29
CA ASP A 524 25.50 6.13 2.92
C ASP A 524 26.86 6.05 2.20
N TYR A 525 27.52 4.89 2.25
CA TYR A 525 28.82 4.70 1.59
C TYR A 525 28.78 4.86 0.06
N THR A 526 27.58 4.92 -0.55
CA THR A 526 27.42 5.14 -2.00
C THR A 526 27.35 6.61 -2.40
N LYS A 527 27.37 7.53 -1.43
CA LYS A 527 27.28 8.99 -1.63
C LYS A 527 28.35 9.77 -0.87
N GLU A 528 28.75 9.27 0.29
CA GLU A 528 29.80 9.84 1.13
C GLU A 528 30.95 8.82 1.20
N LYS A 529 32.18 9.17 0.81
CA LYS A 529 33.33 8.32 1.13
C LYS A 529 33.62 8.40 2.62
N PHE A 530 34.02 7.28 3.24
CA PHE A 530 34.20 7.22 4.68
C PHE A 530 35.37 8.10 5.17
N GLU A 531 36.38 8.28 4.32
CA GLU A 531 37.56 9.11 4.54
C GLU A 531 37.27 10.61 4.40
N GLU A 532 36.20 11.00 3.70
CA GLU A 532 35.86 12.39 3.36
C GLU A 532 34.92 13.05 4.39
N LEU A 533 34.82 12.46 5.60
CA LEU A 533 33.86 12.84 6.64
C LEU A 533 34.55 13.33 7.95
N PRO A 534 35.28 14.46 7.94
CA PRO A 534 36.06 14.91 9.10
C PRO A 534 35.22 15.10 10.37
N GLU A 535 34.04 15.73 10.29
CA GLU A 535 33.18 15.93 11.47
C GLU A 535 32.60 14.63 12.04
N LYS A 536 32.35 13.62 11.20
CA LYS A 536 31.87 12.29 11.66
C LYS A 536 33.03 11.43 12.15
N PHE A 537 34.23 11.63 11.60
CA PHE A 537 35.49 11.15 12.18
C PHE A 537 35.69 11.71 13.59
N ASP A 538 35.38 12.98 13.83
CA ASP A 538 35.50 13.58 15.17
C ASP A 538 34.54 12.94 16.18
N VAL A 539 33.36 12.41 15.78
CA VAL A 539 32.51 11.60 16.68
C VAL A 539 33.22 10.31 17.11
N ALA A 540 33.90 9.62 16.18
CA ALA A 540 34.68 8.41 16.49
C ALA A 540 35.95 8.73 17.30
N VAL A 541 36.69 9.76 16.90
CA VAL A 541 37.93 10.21 17.56
C VAL A 541 37.64 10.79 18.94
N LYS A 542 36.50 11.45 19.16
CA LYS A 542 36.07 11.90 20.48
C LYS A 542 35.68 10.73 21.37
N ALA A 543 34.98 9.72 20.85
CA ALA A 543 34.73 8.48 21.60
C ALA A 543 36.04 7.77 22.01
N VAL A 544 37.09 7.81 21.18
CA VAL A 544 38.45 7.33 21.52
C VAL A 544 39.13 8.20 22.57
N LYS A 545 39.08 9.54 22.44
CA LYS A 545 39.65 10.49 23.41
C LYS A 545 38.97 10.41 24.78
N GLU A 546 37.68 10.06 24.82
CA GLU A 546 36.88 9.83 26.03
C GLU A 546 37.04 8.39 26.59
N GLY A 547 38.01 7.61 26.09
CA GLY A 547 38.44 6.31 26.62
C GLY A 547 37.78 5.07 26.00
N GLY A 548 36.80 5.26 25.10
CA GLY A 548 36.14 4.16 24.39
C GLY A 548 36.96 3.64 23.21
N LYS A 549 37.56 2.46 23.35
CA LYS A 549 38.31 1.82 22.26
C LYS A 549 37.35 1.43 21.12
N VAL A 550 37.63 1.89 19.89
CA VAL A 550 36.79 1.68 18.69
C VAL A 550 37.21 0.41 17.94
N VAL A 551 36.24 -0.38 17.47
CA VAL A 551 36.47 -1.59 16.66
C VAL A 551 35.81 -1.44 15.29
N THR A 552 36.58 -0.96 14.32
CA THR A 552 36.17 -0.89 12.90
C THR A 552 36.37 -2.25 12.24
N ILE A 553 35.29 -2.84 11.72
CA ILE A 553 35.35 -4.01 10.83
C ILE A 553 35.13 -3.51 9.41
N VAL A 554 36.13 -3.67 8.53
CA VAL A 554 36.09 -3.26 7.12
C VAL A 554 36.10 -4.49 6.22
N SER A 555 35.35 -4.47 5.11
CA SER A 555 35.28 -5.59 4.15
C SER A 555 35.22 -5.14 2.67
N GLY A 556 36.15 -4.28 2.26
CA GLY A 556 36.40 -3.92 0.86
C GLY A 556 37.65 -4.60 0.27
N PRO A 557 37.79 -4.66 -1.08
CA PRO A 557 38.92 -5.30 -1.76
C PRO A 557 40.27 -4.55 -1.65
N ALA A 558 40.32 -3.41 -0.95
CA ALA A 558 41.49 -2.56 -0.79
C ALA A 558 41.80 -2.17 0.67
N ALA A 559 41.28 -2.94 1.65
CA ALA A 559 41.48 -2.64 3.07
C ALA A 559 42.89 -3.02 3.56
N PRO A 560 43.60 -2.15 4.32
CA PRO A 560 44.85 -2.51 5.01
C PRO A 560 44.59 -3.53 6.14
N PRO A 561 45.62 -4.25 6.63
CA PRO A 561 45.45 -5.41 7.52
C PRO A 561 45.03 -5.04 8.95
N ALA A 562 43.72 -4.85 9.15
CA ALA A 562 43.09 -4.75 10.47
C ALA A 562 43.05 -6.11 11.20
N VAL A 563 43.10 -6.10 12.53
CA VAL A 563 43.40 -7.28 13.35
C VAL A 563 42.29 -8.35 13.31
N HIS A 564 42.58 -9.50 12.71
CA HIS A 564 41.66 -10.65 12.63
C HIS A 564 41.53 -11.43 13.96
N PHE A 565 40.71 -10.94 14.89
CA PHE A 565 40.28 -11.71 16.07
C PHE A 565 39.24 -12.80 15.72
N VAL A 566 39.70 -13.89 15.08
CA VAL A 566 38.84 -15.04 14.74
C VAL A 566 38.60 -15.92 15.96
N LEU A 567 37.43 -15.75 16.58
CA LEU A 567 36.86 -16.72 17.52
C LEU A 567 35.79 -17.58 16.85
N THR A 568 35.67 -18.81 17.32
CA THR A 568 34.60 -19.72 16.92
C THR A 568 33.33 -19.40 17.68
N SER A 569 32.22 -19.26 16.95
CA SER A 569 30.88 -19.51 17.45
C SER A 569 30.85 -20.88 18.16
N THR A 570 30.12 -20.96 19.27
CA THR A 570 29.96 -22.19 20.07
C THR A 570 28.55 -22.24 20.62
N GLY A 571 28.06 -23.44 20.94
CA GLY A 571 26.76 -23.65 21.57
C GLY A 571 26.54 -22.79 22.81
N THR A 572 27.60 -22.64 23.62
CA THR A 572 27.63 -21.82 24.84
C THR A 572 27.41 -20.33 24.58
N VAL A 573 27.67 -19.82 23.37
CA VAL A 573 27.33 -18.43 22.97
C VAL A 573 25.87 -18.34 22.51
N LEU A 574 25.41 -19.34 21.76
CA LEU A 574 24.03 -19.42 21.26
C LEU A 574 23.00 -19.52 22.42
N GLU A 575 23.22 -20.42 23.38
CA GLU A 575 22.36 -20.52 24.58
C GLU A 575 22.37 -19.22 25.43
N LYS A 576 23.49 -18.49 25.49
CA LYS A 576 23.54 -17.19 26.20
C LYS A 576 22.70 -16.10 25.55
N LEU A 577 22.41 -16.20 24.26
CA LEU A 577 21.60 -15.24 23.51
C LEU A 577 20.11 -15.61 23.49
N LYS A 578 19.78 -16.87 23.80
CA LYS A 578 18.41 -17.39 23.86
C LYS A 578 17.43 -16.53 24.68
N PRO A 579 17.76 -16.00 25.88
CA PRO A 579 16.83 -15.13 26.61
C PRO A 579 16.51 -13.80 25.87
N TYR A 580 17.42 -13.32 25.04
CA TYR A 580 17.23 -12.10 24.23
C TYR A 580 16.44 -12.38 22.94
N LEU A 581 16.57 -13.58 22.39
CA LEU A 581 15.79 -14.08 21.25
C LEU A 581 14.35 -14.42 21.66
N GLU A 582 14.17 -15.15 22.77
CA GLU A 582 12.87 -15.51 23.34
C GLU A 582 12.15 -14.27 23.92
N GLY A 583 12.89 -13.33 24.50
CA GLY A 583 12.39 -12.01 24.91
C GLY A 583 12.23 -10.98 23.79
N GLY A 584 12.46 -11.35 22.52
CA GLY A 584 12.24 -10.48 21.35
C GLY A 584 13.14 -9.24 21.23
N LYS A 585 14.17 -9.12 22.08
CA LYS A 585 15.16 -8.02 22.11
C LYS A 585 16.20 -8.12 21.01
N VAL A 586 16.45 -9.33 20.50
CA VAL A 586 17.24 -9.59 19.29
C VAL A 586 16.33 -10.37 18.35
N LYS A 587 16.22 -9.91 17.11
CA LYS A 587 15.34 -10.48 16.08
C LYS A 587 16.13 -10.99 14.87
N PRO A 588 15.80 -12.18 14.36
CA PRO A 588 16.24 -12.68 13.06
C PRO A 588 15.87 -11.72 11.91
N VAL A 589 16.89 -11.22 11.21
CA VAL A 589 16.74 -10.37 10.02
C VAL A 589 16.97 -11.21 8.76
N LEU A 590 15.91 -11.87 8.30
CA LEU A 590 15.88 -12.60 7.04
C LEU A 590 15.86 -11.64 5.84
N ASP A 591 16.39 -12.09 4.70
CA ASP A 591 16.23 -11.38 3.43
C ASP A 591 14.77 -11.45 2.94
N PRO A 592 14.24 -10.45 2.21
CA PRO A 592 12.91 -10.52 1.59
C PRO A 592 12.67 -11.69 0.63
N THR A 593 13.72 -12.36 0.13
CA THR A 593 13.57 -13.61 -0.62
C THR A 593 13.54 -14.87 0.25
N SER A 594 13.88 -14.76 1.54
CA SER A 594 14.05 -15.77 2.61
C SER A 594 14.04 -17.25 2.19
N PRO A 595 13.35 -18.16 2.89
CA PRO A 595 13.51 -19.60 2.71
C PRO A 595 13.27 -20.07 1.26
N TYR A 596 14.37 -20.30 0.54
CA TYR A 596 14.40 -21.02 -0.73
C TYR A 596 14.29 -22.52 -0.45
N PRO A 597 13.34 -23.26 -1.05
CA PRO A 597 13.39 -24.72 -1.08
C PRO A 597 14.73 -25.26 -1.59
N PHE A 598 15.15 -26.41 -1.07
CA PHE A 598 16.49 -26.98 -1.28
C PHE A 598 16.83 -27.14 -2.77
N SER A 599 15.81 -27.39 -3.60
CA SER A 599 15.87 -27.53 -5.06
C SER A 599 16.39 -26.30 -5.82
N LYS A 600 16.36 -25.10 -5.22
CA LYS A 600 16.87 -23.86 -5.83
C LYS A 600 17.98 -23.19 -5.02
N THR A 601 18.77 -23.99 -4.31
CA THR A 601 20.01 -23.55 -3.65
C THR A 601 20.92 -22.73 -4.60
N VAL A 602 20.97 -23.09 -5.89
CA VAL A 602 21.70 -22.32 -6.92
C VAL A 602 21.13 -20.92 -7.15
N GLU A 603 19.81 -20.74 -7.19
CA GLU A 603 19.20 -19.41 -7.37
C GLU A 603 19.39 -18.53 -6.12
N ALA A 604 19.38 -19.15 -4.94
CA ALA A 604 19.68 -18.49 -3.67
C ALA A 604 21.13 -17.96 -3.63
N PHE A 605 22.11 -18.75 -4.11
CA PHE A 605 23.48 -18.27 -4.28
C PHE A 605 23.62 -17.23 -5.38
N ALA A 606 22.97 -17.41 -6.54
CA ALA A 606 23.00 -16.41 -7.62
C ALA A 606 22.40 -15.07 -7.17
N TYR A 607 21.35 -15.08 -6.35
CA TYR A 607 20.84 -13.87 -5.71
C TYR A 607 21.86 -13.25 -4.75
N LEU A 608 22.45 -14.06 -3.87
CA LEU A 608 23.46 -13.61 -2.90
C LEU A 608 24.72 -13.03 -3.57
N GLU A 609 25.18 -13.62 -4.67
CA GLU A 609 26.28 -13.13 -5.51
C GLU A 609 26.04 -11.70 -6.01
N THR A 610 24.79 -11.33 -6.33
CA THR A 610 24.47 -9.94 -6.74
C THR A 610 24.62 -8.91 -5.63
N SER A 611 24.92 -9.32 -4.38
CA SER A 611 25.09 -8.45 -3.20
C SER A 611 23.87 -7.55 -2.88
N ARG A 612 22.71 -7.82 -3.49
CA ARG A 612 21.45 -7.08 -3.28
C ARG A 612 20.76 -7.43 -1.97
N ALA A 613 21.06 -8.59 -1.38
CA ALA A 613 20.46 -9.08 -0.15
C ALA A 613 20.50 -8.02 0.98
N THR A 614 19.34 -7.71 1.57
CA THR A 614 19.17 -6.79 2.70
C THR A 614 19.18 -7.51 4.05
N GLY A 615 18.85 -8.80 4.09
CA GLY A 615 18.94 -9.67 5.26
C GLY A 615 19.77 -10.93 5.01
N LYS A 616 19.58 -11.96 5.84
CA LYS A 616 20.25 -13.25 5.72
C LYS A 616 19.49 -14.18 4.75
N CYS A 617 20.18 -14.63 3.70
CA CYS A 617 19.65 -15.63 2.77
C CYS A 617 19.61 -17.02 3.41
N CYS A 618 18.49 -17.73 3.32
CA CYS A 618 18.29 -19.04 3.94
C CYS A 618 17.62 -20.05 3.00
N ASN A 619 17.92 -21.33 3.18
CA ASN A 619 17.32 -22.45 2.46
C ASN A 619 16.60 -23.40 3.44
N MET A 620 15.57 -24.08 2.94
CA MET A 620 14.95 -25.23 3.61
C MET A 620 15.78 -26.49 3.38
N GLY A 621 15.66 -27.48 4.28
CA GLY A 621 16.18 -28.84 4.08
C GLY A 621 15.14 -29.74 3.41
N LEU A 622 15.59 -30.78 2.69
CA LEU A 622 14.71 -31.60 1.83
C LEU A 622 13.54 -32.28 2.57
N GLY A 623 13.69 -32.58 3.86
CA GLY A 623 12.61 -33.13 4.70
C GLY A 623 11.58 -32.10 5.15
N ALA A 624 11.91 -30.82 5.09
CA ALA A 624 11.00 -29.70 5.34
C ALA A 624 10.30 -29.25 4.05
N ASP A 625 10.97 -29.41 2.89
CA ASP A 625 10.35 -29.23 1.57
C ASP A 625 9.14 -30.18 1.39
N LEU A 626 9.13 -31.38 1.97
CA LEU A 626 7.96 -32.29 1.94
C LEU A 626 6.69 -31.74 2.61
N ALA A 627 6.78 -30.71 3.46
CA ALA A 627 5.59 -30.01 3.98
C ALA A 627 5.05 -28.93 3.02
N ILE A 628 5.75 -28.67 1.92
CA ILE A 628 5.47 -27.62 0.92
C ILE A 628 5.29 -28.23 -0.48
N ASP A 629 5.94 -29.37 -0.78
CA ASP A 629 5.86 -30.12 -2.02
C ASP A 629 4.80 -31.23 -1.96
N TYR A 630 3.54 -30.85 -2.23
CA TYR A 630 2.44 -31.80 -2.48
C TYR A 630 2.51 -32.45 -3.88
N THR A 631 3.69 -32.48 -4.53
CA THR A 631 3.82 -32.74 -5.98
C THR A 631 5.07 -33.52 -6.40
N LYS A 632 5.20 -34.80 -5.95
CA LYS A 632 5.10 -35.92 -6.93
C LYS A 632 5.05 -37.38 -6.47
N ASP A 633 5.95 -37.89 -5.61
CA ASP A 633 6.29 -39.33 -5.68
C ASP A 633 5.76 -40.26 -4.54
N ASN A 634 5.25 -39.74 -3.41
CA ASN A 634 4.89 -40.58 -2.24
C ASN A 634 3.46 -41.20 -2.29
N PHE A 635 3.19 -42.07 -3.25
CA PHE A 635 1.92 -42.85 -3.32
C PHE A 635 2.10 -44.36 -3.59
N LYS A 636 3.32 -44.90 -3.51
CA LYS A 636 3.59 -46.33 -3.79
C LYS A 636 3.84 -47.22 -2.59
N ASP A 637 4.33 -46.65 -1.48
CA ASP A 637 4.87 -47.42 -0.35
C ASP A 637 4.16 -47.07 0.97
N LEU A 638 2.82 -47.15 0.98
CA LEU A 638 2.02 -47.24 2.21
C LEU A 638 1.41 -48.65 2.30
N PRO A 639 1.41 -49.29 3.49
CA PRO A 639 1.13 -50.71 3.62
C PRO A 639 -0.34 -51.07 3.34
N GLU A 640 -0.54 -52.30 2.85
CA GLU A 640 -1.85 -52.86 2.55
C GLU A 640 -2.79 -52.91 3.77
N LYS A 641 -4.10 -52.86 3.49
CA LYS A 641 -5.26 -52.90 4.42
C LYS A 641 -5.56 -51.59 5.13
N PHE A 642 -6.52 -50.85 4.58
CA PHE A 642 -7.90 -50.91 5.08
C PHE A 642 -8.88 -50.83 3.91
N ASP A 643 -10.00 -51.55 3.99
CA ASP A 643 -10.84 -51.85 2.83
C ASP A 643 -11.66 -50.64 2.33
N VAL A 644 -11.35 -50.18 1.12
CA VAL A 644 -12.28 -49.44 0.27
C VAL A 644 -12.78 -50.41 -0.80
N VAL A 645 -14.09 -50.64 -0.84
CA VAL A 645 -14.70 -51.44 -1.90
C VAL A 645 -14.53 -50.72 -3.24
N TYR A 646 -13.76 -51.34 -4.14
CA TYR A 646 -13.85 -51.02 -5.55
C TYR A 646 -15.19 -51.48 -6.11
N ASP A 647 -15.86 -50.60 -6.85
CA ASP A 647 -16.42 -51.02 -8.13
C ASP A 647 -15.71 -50.20 -9.22
N ALA A 648 -15.30 -50.87 -10.28
CA ALA A 648 -14.54 -50.28 -11.38
C ALA A 648 -15.16 -50.73 -12.70
N GLY A 649 -15.96 -49.85 -13.30
CA GLY A 649 -16.34 -49.93 -14.71
C GLY A 649 -15.16 -49.66 -15.63
N SER A 650 -14.21 -50.61 -15.68
CA SER A 650 -13.14 -50.82 -16.67
C SER A 650 -12.18 -49.67 -17.01
N GLU A 651 -10.88 -49.89 -16.73
CA GLU A 651 -9.71 -49.66 -17.60
C GLU A 651 -9.39 -48.23 -18.15
N GLY A 652 -8.14 -47.75 -18.21
CA GLY A 652 -6.85 -48.29 -17.74
C GLY A 652 -5.64 -47.52 -18.33
N SER A 653 -4.43 -47.69 -17.75
CA SER A 653 -3.10 -47.17 -18.24
C SER A 653 -2.87 -45.64 -18.22
N GLU A 654 -1.66 -45.04 -18.18
CA GLU A 654 -0.31 -45.45 -17.71
C GLU A 654 0.66 -44.21 -17.54
N LYS A 655 1.64 -44.30 -16.62
CA LYS A 655 3.02 -43.67 -16.61
C LYS A 655 3.26 -42.13 -16.77
N GLY A 656 4.00 -41.51 -15.82
CA GLY A 656 4.99 -40.41 -16.12
C GLY A 656 5.16 -39.22 -15.12
N GLY A 657 6.41 -38.83 -14.77
CA GLY A 657 6.79 -37.61 -13.98
C GLY A 657 7.24 -36.39 -14.86
N LYS A 658 7.81 -35.24 -14.41
CA LYS A 658 8.58 -34.81 -13.19
C LYS A 658 8.39 -33.29 -12.79
N VAL A 659 9.31 -32.65 -12.03
CA VAL A 659 9.19 -31.60 -10.96
C VAL A 659 9.67 -30.15 -11.33
N VAL A 660 9.43 -29.08 -10.51
CA VAL A 660 10.33 -27.90 -10.11
C VAL A 660 9.57 -26.65 -9.48
N THR A 661 10.21 -25.75 -8.69
CA THR A 661 9.62 -24.96 -7.51
C THR A 661 10.14 -23.47 -7.25
N VAL A 662 9.70 -22.76 -6.14
CA VAL A 662 10.32 -21.60 -5.31
C VAL A 662 9.80 -20.12 -5.50
N ALA A 663 9.77 -19.07 -4.60
CA ALA A 663 9.75 -18.68 -3.11
C ALA A 663 9.40 -17.12 -2.95
N GLY A 664 9.40 -16.28 -1.87
CA GLY A 664 9.78 -16.24 -0.40
C GLY A 664 9.48 -14.86 0.37
N PRO A 665 9.92 -14.59 1.66
CA PRO A 665 9.28 -13.64 2.66
C PRO A 665 10.12 -12.86 3.80
N ILE A 666 9.50 -12.18 4.83
CA ILE A 666 10.10 -11.52 6.08
C ILE A 666 9.24 -11.66 7.44
N THR A 667 9.60 -11.03 8.60
CA THR A 667 9.28 -11.40 10.05
C THR A 667 8.69 -10.31 11.08
N PRO A 668 8.25 -10.64 12.36
CA PRO A 668 7.19 -9.91 13.18
C PRO A 668 7.38 -9.60 14.75
N PRO A 669 6.29 -9.29 15.56
CA PRO A 669 6.20 -9.21 17.06
C PRO A 669 4.97 -9.95 17.76
N ALA A 670 4.65 -9.72 19.07
CA ALA A 670 3.73 -10.55 19.95
C ALA A 670 2.70 -9.80 20.91
N PHE A 671 1.87 -10.52 21.71
CA PHE A 671 0.58 -10.08 22.36
C PHE A 671 0.25 -10.55 23.83
N ILE A 672 -0.85 -10.03 24.44
CA ILE A 672 -1.53 -10.39 25.73
C ILE A 672 -3.09 -10.39 25.55
N VAL A 673 -3.88 -11.10 26.38
CA VAL A 673 -5.38 -11.23 26.28
C VAL A 673 -6.10 -11.13 27.65
N MET A 674 -7.36 -10.63 27.66
CA MET A 674 -8.35 -10.69 28.78
C MET A 674 -9.66 -11.38 28.33
N LEU A 675 -10.52 -11.78 29.27
CA LEU A 675 -11.82 -12.44 29.01
C LEU A 675 -12.97 -11.85 29.86
N THR A 676 -14.21 -11.95 29.36
CA THR A 676 -15.45 -11.51 30.03
C THR A 676 -16.45 -12.67 30.23
N SER A 677 -17.57 -12.40 30.89
CA SER A 677 -18.32 -13.38 31.70
C SER A 677 -19.34 -14.25 30.96
N SER A 678 -19.35 -15.55 31.29
CA SER A 678 -20.54 -16.41 31.24
C SER A 678 -20.47 -17.48 32.34
N GLY A 679 -21.58 -17.70 33.06
CA GLY A 679 -21.56 -18.42 34.35
C GLY A 679 -21.21 -19.91 34.27
N SER A 680 -21.48 -20.57 33.15
CA SER A 680 -21.28 -22.02 32.94
C SER A 680 -19.82 -22.47 32.83
N ILE A 681 -18.87 -21.53 32.86
CA ILE A 681 -17.42 -21.79 32.93
C ILE A 681 -16.92 -21.82 34.37
N LEU A 682 -17.53 -21.06 35.30
CA LEU A 682 -17.05 -20.95 36.68
C LEU A 682 -17.21 -22.26 37.47
N GLU A 683 -18.35 -22.95 37.34
CA GLU A 683 -18.58 -24.27 37.95
C GLU A 683 -17.53 -25.31 37.52
N LYS A 684 -17.05 -25.22 36.27
CA LYS A 684 -16.01 -26.11 35.73
C LYS A 684 -14.60 -25.74 36.17
N LEU A 685 -14.40 -24.52 36.70
CA LEU A 685 -13.11 -24.02 37.19
C LEU A 685 -12.93 -24.15 38.70
N ASN A 686 -13.99 -24.36 39.49
CA ASN A 686 -13.89 -24.55 40.95
C ASN A 686 -12.79 -25.55 41.37
N PRO A 687 -12.70 -26.78 40.81
CA PRO A 687 -11.63 -27.73 41.18
C PRO A 687 -10.20 -27.24 40.88
N TYR A 688 -10.04 -26.30 39.94
CA TYR A 688 -8.76 -25.72 39.55
C TYR A 688 -8.40 -24.45 40.34
N MET A 689 -9.40 -23.77 40.91
CA MET A 689 -9.23 -22.69 41.88
C MET A 689 -8.96 -23.26 43.29
N GLU A 690 -9.71 -24.27 43.71
CA GLU A 690 -9.53 -24.99 44.99
C GLU A 690 -8.16 -25.69 45.06
N SER A 691 -7.64 -26.20 43.94
CA SER A 691 -6.29 -26.77 43.86
C SER A 691 -5.18 -25.74 43.59
N GLY A 692 -5.49 -24.44 43.61
CA GLY A 692 -4.52 -23.33 43.52
C GLY A 692 -3.79 -23.19 42.17
N LYS A 693 -4.22 -23.91 41.13
CA LYS A 693 -3.56 -23.93 39.81
C LYS A 693 -3.99 -22.77 38.90
N VAL A 694 -5.07 -22.07 39.24
CA VAL A 694 -5.53 -20.86 38.56
C VAL A 694 -5.59 -19.71 39.56
N LYS A 695 -4.88 -18.62 39.29
CA LYS A 695 -5.10 -17.33 39.97
C LYS A 695 -6.02 -16.46 39.11
N ALA A 696 -7.31 -16.48 39.42
CA ALA A 696 -8.27 -15.54 38.87
C ALA A 696 -8.25 -14.20 39.64
N VAL A 697 -8.62 -13.12 38.97
CA VAL A 697 -9.09 -11.87 39.59
C VAL A 697 -10.56 -11.73 39.18
N ILE A 698 -11.46 -11.58 40.15
CA ILE A 698 -12.91 -11.52 39.92
C ILE A 698 -13.45 -10.22 40.55
N ASP A 699 -14.45 -9.65 39.89
CA ASP A 699 -15.07 -8.35 40.16
C ASP A 699 -15.84 -8.29 41.50
N PRO A 700 -15.61 -7.27 42.37
CA PRO A 700 -16.26 -7.16 43.67
C PRO A 700 -17.61 -6.41 43.63
N THR A 701 -18.73 -7.14 43.44
CA THR A 701 -20.08 -6.61 43.73
C THR A 701 -20.92 -7.54 44.63
N GLY A 702 -20.93 -7.22 45.93
CA GLY A 702 -21.73 -7.88 46.98
C GLY A 702 -20.89 -8.33 48.19
N PRO A 703 -21.44 -8.40 49.42
CA PRO A 703 -22.87 -8.32 49.78
C PRO A 703 -23.31 -7.02 50.50
N TYR A 704 -24.60 -6.96 50.83
CA TYR A 704 -25.31 -5.87 51.54
C TYR A 704 -24.96 -5.72 53.02
N PRO A 705 -25.38 -4.58 53.62
CA PRO A 705 -26.19 -4.58 54.84
C PRO A 705 -27.67 -4.22 54.54
N PHE A 706 -28.59 -4.97 55.16
CA PHE A 706 -30.03 -4.71 55.16
C PHE A 706 -30.40 -3.56 56.14
N SER A 707 -31.41 -2.75 55.81
CA SER A 707 -32.38 -2.30 56.82
C SER A 707 -33.73 -1.89 56.22
N LYS A 708 -34.81 -2.20 56.94
CA LYS A 708 -36.21 -1.77 56.76
C LYS A 708 -37.00 -2.32 55.54
N ASN A 709 -37.68 -3.43 55.83
CA ASN A 709 -39.02 -3.87 55.41
C ASN A 709 -40.02 -2.67 55.22
N LEU A 710 -41.16 -2.79 54.51
CA LEU A 710 -42.18 -3.85 54.64
C LEU A 710 -43.03 -4.09 53.36
N GLU A 711 -44.06 -4.92 53.51
CA GLU A 711 -44.81 -5.69 52.51
C GLU A 711 -45.84 -4.90 51.66
N ALA A 712 -46.55 -5.64 50.78
CA ALA A 712 -47.73 -5.28 49.93
C ALA A 712 -47.44 -4.61 48.57
N PHE A 713 -48.27 -4.72 47.51
CA PHE A 713 -49.14 -5.80 46.94
C PHE A 713 -49.74 -5.27 45.60
N ALA A 714 -50.22 -6.13 44.69
CA ALA A 714 -51.19 -5.81 43.60
C ALA A 714 -50.71 -4.92 42.39
N TYR A 715 -51.34 -4.88 41.19
CA TYR A 715 -52.43 -5.67 40.57
C TYR A 715 -52.45 -5.63 39.01
N LEU A 716 -52.86 -6.76 38.41
CA LEU A 716 -53.54 -7.09 37.11
C LEU A 716 -53.84 -6.10 35.93
N GLN A 717 -53.68 -6.65 34.69
CA GLN A 717 -54.60 -6.64 33.49
C GLN A 717 -54.74 -5.50 32.42
N ALA A 718 -55.07 -5.97 31.18
CA ALA A 718 -55.94 -5.41 30.10
C ALA A 718 -55.46 -4.32 29.09
N SER A 719 -56.03 -4.15 27.86
CA SER A 719 -56.59 -5.12 26.86
C SER A 719 -56.97 -4.54 25.44
N SER A 720 -56.45 -5.14 24.35
CA SER A 720 -57.14 -5.47 23.05
C SER A 720 -57.56 -4.43 21.95
N ARG A 721 -57.44 -4.88 20.65
CA ARG A 721 -58.20 -4.53 19.39
C ARG A 721 -58.06 -3.12 18.73
N SER A 722 -58.39 -2.80 17.44
CA SER A 722 -58.44 -3.48 16.09
C SER A 722 -58.86 -2.48 14.93
N TYR A 723 -58.84 -2.89 13.62
CA TYR A 723 -59.37 -2.23 12.36
C TYR A 723 -58.50 -1.09 11.70
N ARG A 724 -58.77 -0.47 10.50
CA ARG A 724 -59.05 -0.83 9.04
C ARG A 724 -59.54 0.45 8.25
N LYS A 725 -59.57 0.66 6.90
CA LYS A 725 -59.10 0.03 5.61
C LYS A 725 -59.41 0.93 4.35
N GLY A 726 -58.45 1.20 3.42
CA GLY A 726 -58.65 1.77 2.04
C GLY A 726 -58.35 3.29 1.86
N GLY A 727 -58.14 3.90 0.66
CA GLY A 727 -58.18 3.50 -0.78
C GLY A 727 -57.61 4.61 -1.73
N CYS A 728 -57.69 4.45 -3.08
CA CYS A 728 -56.95 5.27 -4.11
C CYS A 728 -57.75 6.48 -4.70
N VAL A 729 -57.39 7.28 -5.75
CA VAL A 729 -56.54 7.13 -6.98
C VAL A 729 -56.16 8.51 -7.65
N SER A 730 -55.28 8.48 -8.69
CA SER A 730 -55.17 9.40 -9.88
C SER A 730 -54.29 10.70 -9.87
N HIS A 731 -54.20 11.38 -11.03
CA HIS A 731 -53.32 12.50 -11.50
C HIS A 731 -54.20 13.52 -12.31
N PRO A 732 -53.82 14.79 -12.66
CA PRO A 732 -52.50 15.27 -13.17
C PRO A 732 -52.06 16.75 -12.82
N ILE A 733 -51.13 17.29 -13.63
CA ILE A 733 -50.30 18.53 -13.55
C ILE A 733 -51.02 19.71 -14.30
N PRO A 734 -50.99 21.05 -13.93
CA PRO A 734 -49.80 21.93 -14.10
C PRO A 734 -49.65 23.32 -13.37
N MET A 735 -48.39 23.82 -13.38
CA MET A 735 -47.90 25.23 -13.60
C MET A 735 -47.94 26.40 -12.55
N ARG A 736 -46.74 27.03 -12.41
CA ARG A 736 -46.37 28.49 -12.41
C ARG A 736 -46.32 29.40 -11.13
N TYR A 737 -45.07 29.84 -10.84
CA TYR A 737 -44.55 31.23 -10.62
C TYR A 737 -44.70 32.03 -9.29
N ARG A 738 -43.53 32.54 -8.81
CA ARG A 738 -43.14 33.89 -8.26
C ARG A 738 -44.01 34.61 -7.19
N VAL A 739 -43.53 35.51 -6.31
CA VAL A 739 -42.24 35.95 -5.66
C VAL A 739 -42.44 37.40 -5.15
N LYS A 740 -41.71 37.86 -4.10
CA LYS A 740 -41.79 39.21 -3.42
C LYS A 740 -43.01 39.40 -2.50
N SER A 741 -42.99 40.23 -1.45
CA SER A 741 -41.96 40.97 -0.68
C SER A 741 -42.59 41.42 0.67
N LEU A 742 -41.88 41.86 1.72
CA LEU A 742 -41.24 43.19 1.88
C LEU A 742 -40.54 43.28 3.27
N ALA A 743 -39.67 44.29 3.44
CA ALA A 743 -39.19 44.77 4.76
C ALA A 743 -40.13 45.91 5.25
N SER A 744 -39.92 46.69 6.32
CA SER A 744 -38.71 47.04 7.09
C SER A 744 -39.08 47.73 8.44
N GLU A 745 -38.07 48.28 9.14
CA GLU A 745 -38.13 49.42 10.10
C GLU A 745 -38.39 49.08 11.59
N HIS A 746 -37.73 49.70 12.58
CA HIS A 746 -36.46 50.48 12.59
C HIS A 746 -35.88 50.53 14.03
N PHE A 747 -34.53 50.47 14.17
CA PHE A 747 -33.63 51.22 15.10
C PHE A 747 -34.15 51.57 16.53
N LEU A 748 -33.46 51.31 17.65
CA LEU A 748 -32.03 51.35 18.04
C LEU A 748 -31.77 50.36 19.22
N SER A 749 -30.56 50.00 19.71
CA SER A 749 -29.15 50.01 19.22
C SER A 749 -28.24 49.28 20.27
N CYS A 750 -26.91 49.48 20.21
CA CYS A 750 -25.90 49.18 21.25
C CYS A 750 -25.58 47.70 21.61
N THR A 751 -24.69 47.12 20.80
CA THR A 751 -23.47 46.38 21.21
C THR A 751 -23.56 45.06 22.02
N SER A 752 -23.50 43.96 21.26
CA SER A 752 -22.50 42.85 21.38
C SER A 752 -22.25 42.12 22.72
N ASN A 753 -22.60 40.83 22.77
CA ASN A 753 -21.65 39.70 22.87
C ASN A 753 -22.40 38.34 22.75
N MET A 754 -21.74 37.16 22.73
CA MET A 754 -20.83 36.60 21.72
C MET A 754 -20.51 35.12 22.07
N ALA A 755 -21.13 34.17 21.37
CA ALA A 755 -20.80 32.74 21.36
C ALA A 755 -21.28 32.14 20.02
N ASP A 756 -20.61 31.18 19.38
CA ASP A 756 -19.57 30.26 19.87
C ASP A 756 -18.26 30.38 19.06
N ALA A 757 -17.11 30.41 19.77
CA ALA A 757 -15.76 30.41 19.16
C ALA A 757 -14.61 30.03 20.14
N SER A 758 -14.92 29.48 21.33
CA SER A 758 -14.07 29.59 22.55
C SER A 758 -12.84 28.67 22.73
N CYS A 759 -12.23 28.13 21.67
CA CYS A 759 -10.83 27.68 21.72
C CYS A 759 -9.92 28.45 20.76
N VAL A 760 -10.47 29.29 19.87
CA VAL A 760 -9.67 30.32 19.20
C VAL A 760 -9.59 31.51 20.16
N SER A 761 -8.42 31.68 20.80
CA SER A 761 -8.17 32.80 21.70
C SER A 761 -8.49 34.14 21.02
N THR A 762 -9.49 34.85 21.54
CA THR A 762 -9.95 36.15 21.02
C THR A 762 -8.89 37.25 21.13
N THR A 763 -7.88 37.02 21.98
CA THR A 763 -6.59 37.72 21.89
C THR A 763 -5.61 36.85 21.09
N PRO A 764 -5.21 37.24 19.87
CA PRO A 764 -4.14 36.55 19.15
C PRO A 764 -2.86 36.54 19.98
N PRO A 765 -2.11 35.43 20.03
CA PRO A 765 -0.88 35.34 20.81
C PRO A 765 0.18 36.30 20.24
N SER A 766 1.14 36.72 21.07
CA SER A 766 2.27 37.55 20.59
C SER A 766 3.22 36.80 19.65
N VAL A 767 3.24 35.47 19.74
CA VAL A 767 4.12 34.55 19.01
C VAL A 767 3.34 33.32 18.53
N ASN A 768 3.79 32.73 17.43
CA ASN A 768 3.13 31.62 16.76
C ASN A 768 4.12 30.75 15.99
N LYS A 769 3.68 29.56 15.58
CA LYS A 769 4.44 28.60 14.78
C LYS A 769 4.41 28.99 13.29
N ALA A 770 5.57 29.04 12.64
CA ALA A 770 5.70 29.38 11.22
C ALA A 770 6.87 28.66 10.54
N TRP A 771 6.88 28.68 9.21
CA TRP A 771 8.10 28.44 8.43
C TRP A 771 8.74 29.78 8.05
N ILE A 772 10.04 29.92 8.30
CA ILE A 772 10.78 31.18 8.17
C ILE A 772 12.16 30.93 7.54
N TYR A 773 12.62 31.83 6.69
CA TYR A 773 13.98 31.83 6.15
C TYR A 773 14.72 33.09 6.57
N ARG A 774 16.01 32.92 6.93
CA ARG A 774 16.86 33.98 7.52
C ARG A 774 17.95 34.48 6.58
N GLU A 775 18.18 33.74 5.50
CA GLU A 775 19.08 34.00 4.37
C GLU A 775 18.42 33.49 3.09
N HIS A 776 18.87 33.94 1.92
CA HIS A 776 18.37 33.42 0.64
C HIS A 776 19.14 32.16 0.22
N GLY A 777 18.45 31.20 -0.40
CA GLY A 777 19.06 29.97 -0.87
C GLY A 777 18.04 28.87 -1.17
N GLU A 778 18.50 27.63 -1.25
CA GLU A 778 17.62 26.49 -1.52
C GLU A 778 16.66 26.24 -0.35
N THR A 779 15.38 26.02 -0.68
CA THR A 779 14.27 25.78 0.26
C THR A 779 14.59 24.76 1.35
N ALA A 780 15.16 23.60 0.99
CA ALA A 780 15.56 22.56 1.93
C ALA A 780 16.66 23.00 2.93
N HIS A 781 17.49 23.96 2.54
CA HIS A 781 18.62 24.44 3.33
C HIS A 781 18.26 25.68 4.18
N VAL A 782 17.53 26.66 3.65
CA VAL A 782 17.29 27.94 4.34
C VAL A 782 15.94 28.05 5.05
N LEU A 783 14.92 27.27 4.65
CA LEU A 783 13.57 27.36 5.25
C LEU A 783 13.48 26.47 6.50
N LYS A 784 13.23 27.07 7.66
CA LYS A 784 13.16 26.39 8.97
C LYS A 784 11.78 26.52 9.58
N PHE A 785 11.38 25.50 10.34
CA PHE A 785 10.19 25.55 11.19
C PHE A 785 10.59 26.13 12.55
N GLU A 786 9.92 27.21 12.96
CA GLU A 786 10.11 27.85 14.26
C GLU A 786 8.77 27.98 14.99
N THR A 787 8.76 27.71 16.30
CA THR A 787 7.53 27.71 17.12
C THR A 787 7.26 29.05 17.82
N ASN A 788 8.14 30.04 17.64
CA ASN A 788 8.18 31.27 18.42
C ASN A 788 8.36 32.53 17.53
N VAL A 789 7.72 32.54 16.36
CA VAL A 789 7.76 33.66 15.40
C VAL A 789 6.68 34.66 15.76
N ALA A 790 7.01 35.96 15.83
CA ALA A 790 6.05 37.00 16.20
C ALA A 790 4.80 37.00 15.29
N VAL A 791 3.62 37.21 15.88
CA VAL A 791 2.39 37.46 15.11
C VAL A 791 2.43 38.89 14.56
N PRO A 792 2.12 39.12 13.27
CA PRO A 792 2.19 40.44 12.68
C PRO A 792 1.22 41.42 13.35
N GLN A 793 1.70 42.63 13.64
CA GLN A 793 0.82 43.75 13.99
C GLN A 793 0.20 44.31 12.71
N ILE A 794 -1.13 44.42 12.72
CA ILE A 794 -1.90 44.91 11.58
C ILE A 794 -1.90 46.45 11.49
N LYS A 795 -1.90 46.96 10.26
CA LYS A 795 -2.19 48.36 9.94
C LYS A 795 -3.69 48.66 10.07
N GLU A 796 -4.05 49.92 9.87
CA GLU A 796 -5.43 50.39 9.85
C GLU A 796 -6.30 49.76 8.76
N ASP A 797 -5.74 49.50 7.57
CA ASP A 797 -6.43 48.95 6.38
C ASP A 797 -6.31 47.41 6.27
N GLN A 798 -5.82 46.75 7.32
CA GLN A 798 -5.54 45.32 7.34
C GLN A 798 -6.46 44.54 8.27
N VAL A 799 -6.58 43.24 8.00
CA VAL A 799 -7.16 42.26 8.90
C VAL A 799 -6.11 41.22 9.30
N LEU A 800 -6.21 40.70 10.52
CA LEU A 800 -5.44 39.53 10.97
C LEU A 800 -6.26 38.28 10.71
N ILE A 801 -5.70 37.32 9.99
CA ILE A 801 -6.33 36.07 9.61
C ILE A 801 -5.71 34.95 10.45
N LYS A 802 -6.55 34.19 11.18
CA LYS A 802 -6.20 32.86 11.66
C LYS A 802 -6.18 31.94 10.44
N VAL A 803 -4.99 31.56 10.00
CA VAL A 803 -4.82 30.73 8.80
C VAL A 803 -5.37 29.33 9.07
N VAL A 804 -6.19 28.81 8.15
CA VAL A 804 -6.71 27.43 8.15
C VAL A 804 -6.11 26.63 7.00
N ALA A 805 -5.86 27.28 5.87
CA ALA A 805 -5.18 26.75 4.71
C ALA A 805 -4.31 27.82 4.02
N ALA A 806 -3.31 27.35 3.28
CA ALA A 806 -2.44 28.14 2.43
C ALA A 806 -2.02 27.29 1.22
N ALA A 807 -1.66 27.90 0.09
CA ALA A 807 -1.10 27.18 -1.04
C ALA A 807 0.25 27.75 -1.46
N LEU A 808 1.06 26.89 -2.08
CA LEU A 808 2.36 27.28 -2.63
C LEU A 808 2.24 27.72 -4.09
N ASN A 809 3.11 28.64 -4.48
CA ASN A 809 3.33 29.09 -5.86
C ASN A 809 4.81 29.01 -6.22
N PRO A 810 5.17 28.89 -7.52
CA PRO A 810 6.56 28.93 -7.96
C PRO A 810 7.30 30.20 -7.49
N ILE A 811 6.57 31.30 -7.27
CA ILE A 811 7.13 32.56 -6.79
C ILE A 811 7.63 32.49 -5.34
N ASP A 812 7.03 31.66 -4.47
CA ASP A 812 7.54 31.40 -3.12
C ASP A 812 8.97 30.86 -3.17
N ALA A 813 9.20 29.84 -4.00
CA ALA A 813 10.52 29.24 -4.18
C ALA A 813 11.52 30.25 -4.79
N LYS A 814 11.09 31.03 -5.81
CA LYS A 814 11.91 32.10 -6.42
C LYS A 814 12.28 33.21 -5.41
N ARG A 815 11.38 33.55 -4.48
CA ARG A 815 11.59 34.53 -3.41
C ARG A 815 12.57 34.01 -2.34
N ILE A 816 12.41 32.76 -1.92
CA ILE A 816 13.34 32.10 -0.97
C ILE A 816 14.76 32.00 -1.59
N LEU A 817 14.86 31.69 -2.89
CA LEU A 817 16.11 31.73 -3.67
C LEU A 817 16.71 33.15 -3.86
N GLY A 818 15.99 34.22 -3.50
CA GLY A 818 16.47 35.60 -3.55
C GLY A 818 16.42 36.27 -4.91
N LEU A 819 15.64 35.74 -5.87
CA LEU A 819 15.52 36.33 -7.21
C LEU A 819 14.88 37.74 -7.20
N PHE A 820 14.12 38.07 -6.15
CA PHE A 820 13.48 39.39 -5.97
C PHE A 820 14.18 40.26 -4.91
N ARG A 821 15.38 39.90 -4.43
CA ARG A 821 16.07 40.57 -3.30
C ARG A 821 16.29 42.09 -3.41
N ALA A 822 16.13 42.68 -4.59
CA ALA A 822 16.22 44.12 -4.83
C ALA A 822 14.90 44.87 -4.55
N THR A 823 13.77 44.16 -4.51
CA THR A 823 12.41 44.70 -4.32
C THR A 823 11.64 43.99 -3.19
N ASP A 824 12.21 42.96 -2.57
CA ASP A 824 11.66 42.21 -1.44
C ASP A 824 11.89 42.94 -0.09
N THR A 825 11.10 42.61 0.93
CA THR A 825 11.30 43.13 2.29
C THR A 825 12.46 42.45 3.01
N ALA A 826 13.13 43.20 3.89
CA ALA A 826 14.30 42.72 4.62
C ALA A 826 13.98 41.51 5.51
N LEU A 827 14.84 40.49 5.44
CA LEU A 827 14.82 39.23 6.21
C LEU A 827 14.77 39.44 7.75
N PRO A 828 14.44 38.42 8.56
CA PRO A 828 13.96 37.08 8.18
C PRO A 828 12.48 37.07 7.81
N THR A 829 12.09 36.21 6.87
CA THR A 829 10.78 36.27 6.20
C THR A 829 10.03 34.94 6.31
N VAL A 830 8.73 35.02 6.59
CA VAL A 830 7.79 33.89 6.45
C VAL A 830 7.25 33.91 5.01
N PRO A 831 7.37 32.80 4.22
CA PRO A 831 6.81 32.73 2.87
C PRO A 831 5.32 32.30 2.87
N GLY A 832 4.74 32.15 1.68
CA GLY A 832 3.32 31.90 1.46
C GLY A 832 2.60 33.18 1.00
N PHE A 833 1.95 33.11 -0.16
CA PHE A 833 1.16 34.18 -0.77
C PHE A 833 -0.35 33.91 -0.62
N ASP A 834 -0.84 32.74 -1.07
CA ASP A 834 -2.26 32.39 -0.97
C ASP A 834 -2.65 32.03 0.48
N VAL A 835 -3.80 32.53 0.93
CA VAL A 835 -4.43 32.21 2.22
C VAL A 835 -5.89 31.79 2.05
N ALA A 836 -6.36 30.90 2.93
CA ALA A 836 -7.74 30.89 3.37
C ALA A 836 -7.82 30.68 4.89
N GLY A 837 -8.72 31.38 5.57
CA GLY A 837 -8.82 31.34 7.03
C GLY A 837 -9.93 32.21 7.59
N VAL A 838 -9.89 32.44 8.89
CA VAL A 838 -10.93 33.19 9.63
C VAL A 838 -10.36 34.52 10.11
N VAL A 839 -11.09 35.62 9.92
CA VAL A 839 -10.69 36.94 10.44
C VAL A 839 -10.79 36.97 11.96
N VAL A 840 -9.70 37.34 12.64
CA VAL A 840 -9.63 37.40 14.13
C VAL A 840 -9.34 38.80 14.68
N LYS A 841 -8.95 39.77 13.85
CA LYS A 841 -8.76 41.17 14.24
C LYS A 841 -8.92 42.09 13.04
N LEU A 842 -9.53 43.25 13.22
CA LEU A 842 -9.67 44.31 12.23
C LEU A 842 -8.77 45.51 12.57
N GLY A 843 -8.24 46.18 11.55
CA GLY A 843 -7.66 47.51 11.66
C GLY A 843 -8.75 48.60 11.74
N SER A 844 -8.39 49.82 12.15
CA SER A 844 -9.31 50.95 12.36
C SER A 844 -10.02 51.47 11.10
N LYS A 845 -9.65 50.99 9.91
CA LYS A 845 -10.22 51.35 8.59
C LYS A 845 -10.68 50.13 7.79
N ALA A 846 -10.55 48.91 8.32
CA ALA A 846 -11.16 47.72 7.74
C ALA A 846 -12.67 47.73 8.03
N SER A 847 -13.49 47.42 7.02
CA SER A 847 -14.96 47.62 7.03
C SER A 847 -15.74 46.68 6.09
N LYS A 848 -15.08 45.99 5.16
CA LYS A 848 -15.66 44.92 4.31
C LYS A 848 -15.91 43.65 5.13
N PHE A 849 -15.06 43.36 6.12
CA PHE A 849 -15.10 42.12 6.90
C PHE A 849 -15.37 42.32 8.38
N ASN A 850 -15.91 41.29 9.01
CA ASN A 850 -16.15 41.14 10.43
C ASN A 850 -15.18 40.13 11.04
N ILE A 851 -14.99 40.18 12.36
CA ILE A 851 -14.34 39.09 13.10
C ILE A 851 -15.24 37.86 13.03
N GLY A 852 -14.69 36.72 12.59
CA GLY A 852 -15.42 35.48 12.31
C GLY A 852 -15.60 35.17 10.82
N ASP A 853 -15.39 36.14 9.92
CA ASP A 853 -15.61 35.91 8.48
C ASP A 853 -14.60 34.90 7.89
N GLU A 854 -15.09 33.94 7.09
CA GLU A 854 -14.27 33.05 6.27
C GLU A 854 -13.76 33.79 5.03
N VAL A 855 -12.45 34.00 4.93
CA VAL A 855 -11.81 34.79 3.86
C VAL A 855 -10.75 34.01 3.10
N TYR A 856 -10.51 34.41 1.85
CA TYR A 856 -9.41 33.92 1.01
C TYR A 856 -8.84 35.03 0.10
N GLY A 857 -7.58 34.89 -0.31
CA GLY A 857 -6.89 35.85 -1.20
C GLY A 857 -5.38 35.59 -1.32
N ASP A 858 -4.70 36.27 -2.25
CA ASP A 858 -3.24 36.45 -2.18
C ASP A 858 -2.98 37.65 -1.28
N ILE A 859 -2.11 37.52 -0.29
CA ILE A 859 -1.83 38.62 0.62
C ILE A 859 -0.88 39.69 0.03
N ASN A 860 -0.43 39.59 -1.23
CA ASN A 860 0.54 40.52 -1.83
C ASN A 860 -0.05 41.25 -3.05
N GLU A 861 -0.24 42.56 -2.92
CA GLU A 861 -0.84 43.42 -3.94
C GLU A 861 -0.01 43.50 -5.23
N GLU A 862 1.29 43.78 -5.11
CA GLU A 862 2.24 43.79 -6.23
C GLU A 862 3.08 42.51 -6.18
N GLY A 863 2.85 41.58 -7.11
CA GLY A 863 3.38 40.20 -7.03
C GLY A 863 4.90 40.02 -6.94
N SER A 864 5.72 41.07 -7.14
CA SER A 864 7.18 41.02 -7.03
C SER A 864 7.83 42.22 -6.30
N ILE A 865 7.03 43.10 -5.67
CA ILE A 865 7.51 44.37 -5.08
C ILE A 865 6.92 44.56 -3.67
N ASN A 866 7.75 45.00 -2.72
CA ASN A 866 7.37 45.26 -1.32
C ASN A 866 6.68 44.07 -0.59
N LEU A 867 6.96 42.85 -1.06
CA LEU A 867 6.33 41.59 -0.63
C LEU A 867 6.33 41.42 0.90
N LYS A 868 5.24 40.92 1.47
CA LYS A 868 5.05 40.88 2.93
C LYS A 868 6.09 40.02 3.64
N LYS A 869 6.60 40.52 4.77
CA LYS A 869 7.54 39.80 5.67
C LYS A 869 6.90 38.64 6.42
N PHE A 870 5.60 38.71 6.66
CA PHE A 870 4.79 37.70 7.37
C PHE A 870 3.81 37.02 6.42
N GLY A 871 4.31 36.07 5.63
CA GLY A 871 3.55 35.26 4.69
C GLY A 871 2.51 34.31 5.33
N THR A 872 1.89 33.48 4.50
CA THR A 872 0.76 32.61 4.88
C THR A 872 1.18 31.28 5.52
N LEU A 873 2.46 30.92 5.51
CA LEU A 873 2.98 29.70 6.17
C LEU A 873 3.21 29.89 7.69
N ALA A 874 2.20 30.40 8.39
CA ALA A 874 2.17 30.67 9.84
C ALA A 874 0.79 30.31 10.44
N GLU A 875 0.61 30.36 11.77
CA GLU A 875 -0.72 30.19 12.39
C GLU A 875 -1.63 31.41 12.16
N TYR A 876 -1.02 32.60 12.03
CA TYR A 876 -1.66 33.88 11.75
C TYR A 876 -0.89 34.69 10.69
N THR A 877 -1.60 35.43 9.82
CA THR A 877 -1.04 36.36 8.84
C THR A 877 -1.85 37.65 8.73
N ALA A 878 -1.31 38.69 8.08
CA ALA A 878 -1.89 40.04 8.01
C ALA A 878 -1.99 40.55 6.57
N ALA A 879 -3.22 40.76 6.08
CA ALA A 879 -3.51 41.17 4.71
C ALA A 879 -4.38 42.43 4.66
N GLU A 880 -4.17 43.29 3.66
CA GLU A 880 -5.02 44.44 3.39
C GLU A 880 -6.39 43.98 2.91
N GLU A 881 -7.45 44.63 3.39
CA GLU A 881 -8.85 44.24 3.15
C GLU A 881 -9.21 44.13 1.65
N ARG A 882 -8.62 44.98 0.82
CA ARG A 882 -8.81 45.00 -0.64
C ARG A 882 -8.27 43.78 -1.40
N LEU A 883 -7.44 42.95 -0.75
CA LEU A 883 -6.84 41.74 -1.33
C LEU A 883 -7.65 40.47 -1.06
N LEU A 884 -8.65 40.55 -0.18
CA LEU A 884 -9.43 39.38 0.26
C LEU A 884 -10.85 39.38 -0.30
N ALA A 885 -11.40 38.18 -0.44
CA ALA A 885 -12.81 37.94 -0.69
C ALA A 885 -13.43 37.01 0.36
N LEU A 886 -14.75 37.05 0.51
CA LEU A 886 -15.47 36.06 1.32
C LEU A 886 -15.38 34.69 0.64
N LYS A 887 -14.95 33.66 1.36
CA LYS A 887 -14.81 32.30 0.82
C LYS A 887 -16.13 31.83 0.16
N PRO A 888 -16.10 31.18 -1.02
CA PRO A 888 -17.27 30.49 -1.55
C PRO A 888 -17.79 29.45 -0.55
N THR A 889 -19.09 29.44 -0.33
CA THR A 889 -19.69 28.59 0.74
C THR A 889 -19.63 27.10 0.41
N ASN A 890 -19.51 26.75 -0.88
CA ASN A 890 -19.39 25.39 -1.37
C ASN A 890 -17.96 24.83 -1.39
N LEU A 891 -16.93 25.63 -1.05
CA LEU A 891 -15.53 25.21 -1.06
C LEU A 891 -14.98 25.05 0.35
N SER A 892 -14.15 24.01 0.55
CA SER A 892 -13.30 23.89 1.72
C SER A 892 -12.22 24.97 1.77
N PHE A 893 -11.60 25.18 2.93
CA PHE A 893 -10.45 26.09 3.06
C PHE A 893 -9.27 25.67 2.17
N VAL A 894 -9.02 24.37 2.00
CA VAL A 894 -7.94 23.85 1.14
C VAL A 894 -8.20 24.19 -0.32
N GLU A 895 -9.42 23.98 -0.80
CA GLU A 895 -9.85 24.36 -2.13
C GLU A 895 -9.77 25.88 -2.34
N ALA A 896 -10.31 26.67 -1.40
CA ALA A 896 -10.28 28.13 -1.50
C ALA A 896 -8.85 28.68 -1.51
N ALA A 897 -7.97 28.21 -0.62
CA ALA A 897 -6.56 28.61 -0.59
C ALA A 897 -5.79 28.19 -1.85
N SER A 898 -6.31 27.25 -2.64
CA SER A 898 -5.67 26.83 -3.90
C SER A 898 -5.86 27.81 -5.05
N LEU A 899 -6.73 28.82 -4.92
CA LEU A 899 -7.18 29.65 -6.04
C LEU A 899 -6.42 30.96 -6.24
N PRO A 900 -6.20 31.85 -5.25
CA PRO A 900 -6.10 33.29 -5.47
C PRO A 900 -5.10 33.74 -6.54
N MET A 901 -3.80 33.60 -6.30
CA MET A 901 -2.77 34.04 -7.25
C MET A 901 -2.96 33.41 -8.64
N ALA A 902 -3.26 32.11 -8.69
CA ALA A 902 -3.39 31.38 -9.94
C ALA A 902 -4.63 31.80 -10.75
N MET A 903 -5.74 32.08 -10.06
CA MET A 903 -7.01 32.49 -10.63
C MET A 903 -7.03 33.95 -11.06
N GLU A 904 -6.52 34.84 -10.21
CA GLU A 904 -6.42 36.26 -10.53
C GLU A 904 -5.41 36.49 -11.66
N THR A 905 -4.29 35.76 -11.69
CA THR A 905 -3.34 35.80 -12.83
C THR A 905 -4.02 35.36 -14.13
N ALA A 906 -4.77 34.26 -14.12
CA ALA A 906 -5.47 33.81 -15.32
C ALA A 906 -6.51 34.85 -15.78
N TYR A 907 -7.33 35.36 -14.86
CA TYR A 907 -8.36 36.36 -15.15
C TYR A 907 -7.77 37.68 -15.68
N GLU A 908 -6.76 38.24 -15.01
CA GLU A 908 -6.13 39.51 -15.41
C GLU A 908 -5.39 39.37 -16.75
N GLY A 909 -4.73 38.25 -17.00
CA GLY A 909 -4.08 37.99 -18.30
C GLY A 909 -5.10 37.93 -19.45
N LEU A 910 -6.26 37.29 -19.22
CA LEU A 910 -7.36 37.21 -20.19
C LEU A 910 -8.09 38.55 -20.39
N GLU A 911 -8.18 39.39 -19.34
CA GLU A 911 -8.71 40.76 -19.41
C GLU A 911 -7.75 41.67 -20.19
N ARG A 912 -6.43 41.59 -19.93
CA ARG A 912 -5.37 42.36 -20.63
C ARG A 912 -5.27 42.04 -22.11
N VAL A 913 -5.40 40.77 -22.52
CA VAL A 913 -5.49 40.41 -23.94
C VAL A 913 -6.88 40.60 -24.54
N GLY A 914 -7.87 41.04 -23.77
CA GLY A 914 -9.24 41.27 -24.25
C GLY A 914 -9.83 40.05 -24.97
N LEU A 915 -9.78 38.88 -24.33
CA LEU A 915 -10.44 37.68 -24.87
C LEU A 915 -11.97 37.88 -24.85
N SER A 916 -12.62 37.59 -25.98
CA SER A 916 -14.07 37.77 -26.16
C SER A 916 -14.74 36.51 -26.72
N ALA A 917 -16.06 36.41 -26.54
CA ALA A 917 -16.83 35.22 -26.89
C ALA A 917 -16.75 34.92 -28.41
N GLY A 918 -16.26 33.73 -28.75
CA GLY A 918 -16.10 33.26 -30.14
C GLY A 918 -14.66 33.25 -30.64
N GLN A 919 -13.73 33.91 -29.95
CA GLN A 919 -12.28 33.84 -30.24
C GLN A 919 -11.68 32.50 -29.78
N SER A 920 -10.64 32.03 -30.48
CA SER A 920 -9.86 30.83 -30.08
C SER A 920 -8.63 31.21 -29.25
N ILE A 921 -8.33 30.41 -28.23
CA ILE A 921 -7.18 30.61 -27.35
C ILE A 921 -6.30 29.36 -27.26
N LEU A 922 -4.98 29.55 -27.35
CA LEU A 922 -3.98 28.55 -27.00
C LEU A 922 -3.35 28.88 -25.63
N VAL A 923 -3.27 27.89 -24.75
CA VAL A 923 -2.65 28.02 -23.42
C VAL A 923 -1.45 27.08 -23.32
N LEU A 924 -0.24 27.65 -23.20
CA LEU A 924 0.97 26.88 -23.01
C LEU A 924 1.11 26.50 -21.53
N GLY A 925 1.24 25.21 -21.24
CA GLY A 925 1.32 24.70 -19.86
C GLY A 925 -0.05 24.44 -19.20
N GLY A 926 -1.06 24.06 -19.99
CA GLY A 926 -2.47 23.83 -19.61
C GLY A 926 -2.72 23.05 -18.31
N ALA A 927 -1.82 22.15 -17.93
CA ALA A 927 -1.96 21.31 -16.74
C ALA A 927 -1.18 21.81 -15.51
N GLY A 928 -0.73 23.07 -15.54
CA GLY A 928 -0.24 23.82 -14.39
C GLY A 928 -1.37 24.38 -13.52
N GLY A 929 -1.00 24.97 -12.38
CA GLY A 929 -1.95 25.40 -11.34
C GLY A 929 -2.92 26.53 -11.72
N TRP A 930 -2.73 27.16 -12.88
CA TRP A 930 -3.46 28.36 -13.35
C TRP A 930 -4.18 28.14 -14.69
N ALA A 931 -3.80 27.13 -15.47
CA ALA A 931 -3.98 27.11 -16.93
C ALA A 931 -5.25 26.39 -17.43
N HIS A 932 -6.23 26.15 -16.55
CA HIS A 932 -7.34 25.23 -16.76
C HIS A 932 -8.73 25.88 -16.62
N MET A 933 -8.86 27.13 -17.06
CA MET A 933 -10.08 27.93 -16.92
C MET A 933 -10.42 28.68 -18.22
N LEU A 934 -11.66 28.53 -18.68
CA LEU A 934 -12.38 29.32 -19.71
C LEU A 934 -12.21 28.97 -21.21
N PHE A 935 -13.23 28.27 -21.75
CA PHE A 935 -13.81 28.29 -23.12
C PHE A 935 -12.94 28.09 -24.38
N ARG A 936 -13.33 27.13 -25.23
CA ARG A 936 -12.77 26.82 -26.57
C ARG A 936 -11.24 26.87 -26.62
N VAL A 937 -10.66 26.10 -25.71
CA VAL A 937 -9.22 26.14 -25.41
C VAL A 937 -8.47 25.07 -26.21
N ALA A 938 -7.42 25.48 -26.90
CA ALA A 938 -6.28 24.61 -27.18
C ALA A 938 -5.29 24.70 -26.01
N ALA A 939 -4.78 23.59 -25.50
CA ALA A 939 -3.88 23.62 -24.34
C ALA A 939 -2.77 22.56 -24.46
N THR A 940 -1.54 22.92 -24.07
CA THR A 940 -0.41 21.99 -24.07
C THR A 940 -0.18 21.32 -22.72
N ALA A 941 0.06 20.01 -22.73
CA ALA A 941 0.65 19.29 -21.60
C ALA A 941 1.50 18.11 -22.14
N SER A 942 2.03 17.27 -21.25
CA SER A 942 2.59 15.98 -21.64
C SER A 942 1.52 14.88 -21.61
N THR A 943 1.65 13.86 -22.45
CA THR A 943 0.73 12.72 -22.70
C THR A 943 -0.19 12.33 -21.54
N LYS A 944 0.38 12.15 -20.34
CA LYS A 944 -0.33 11.70 -19.13
C LYS A 944 -1.34 12.69 -18.57
N LYS A 945 -1.37 13.93 -19.07
CA LYS A 945 -2.21 15.03 -18.59
C LYS A 945 -3.20 15.53 -19.66
N LEU A 946 -3.22 14.97 -20.87
CA LEU A 946 -4.12 15.43 -21.93
C LEU A 946 -5.60 15.25 -21.57
N ASP A 947 -5.95 14.14 -20.92
CA ASP A 947 -7.33 13.91 -20.47
C ASP A 947 -7.74 14.84 -19.32
N LEU A 948 -6.79 15.31 -18.52
CA LEU A 948 -7.02 16.37 -17.53
C LEU A 948 -7.41 17.67 -18.25
N LEU A 949 -6.70 18.07 -19.31
CA LEU A 949 -7.07 19.23 -20.12
C LEU A 949 -8.49 19.10 -20.72
N ARG A 950 -8.79 17.95 -21.33
CA ARG A 950 -10.10 17.66 -21.94
C ARG A 950 -11.22 17.75 -20.89
N SER A 951 -11.03 17.17 -19.71
CA SER A 951 -12.00 17.22 -18.60
C SER A 951 -12.21 18.62 -18.00
N LEU A 952 -11.28 19.55 -18.24
CA LEU A 952 -11.33 20.94 -17.79
C LEU A 952 -11.81 21.91 -18.90
N GLY A 953 -12.20 21.38 -20.07
CA GLY A 953 -12.82 22.15 -21.16
C GLY A 953 -11.91 22.56 -22.31
N ALA A 954 -10.77 21.88 -22.49
CA ALA A 954 -9.98 22.03 -23.73
C ALA A 954 -10.64 21.27 -24.89
N ASP A 955 -10.98 22.00 -25.96
CA ASP A 955 -11.39 21.45 -27.26
C ASP A 955 -10.25 20.61 -27.86
N LEU A 956 -9.00 21.09 -27.70
CA LEU A 956 -7.80 20.53 -28.30
C LEU A 956 -6.70 20.39 -27.23
N ALA A 957 -6.41 19.16 -26.81
CA ALA A 957 -5.33 18.84 -25.87
C ALA A 957 -4.10 18.35 -26.64
N ILE A 958 -3.04 19.17 -26.65
CA ILE A 958 -1.83 19.06 -27.48
C ILE A 958 -0.69 18.47 -26.65
N ASP A 959 0.05 17.51 -27.21
CA ASP A 959 1.18 16.87 -26.51
C ASP A 959 2.52 17.50 -26.89
N TYR A 960 3.08 18.34 -26.01
CA TYR A 960 4.33 19.04 -26.32
C TYR A 960 5.56 18.11 -26.42
N THR A 961 5.43 16.81 -26.10
CA THR A 961 6.50 15.83 -26.35
C THR A 961 6.47 15.23 -27.75
N GLU A 962 5.35 15.35 -28.46
CA GLU A 962 5.15 14.77 -29.79
C GLU A 962 5.03 15.85 -30.90
N GLU A 963 4.46 17.03 -30.60
CA GLU A 963 4.24 18.12 -31.56
C GLU A 963 4.59 19.51 -31.00
N SER A 964 5.04 20.41 -31.88
CA SER A 964 5.43 21.79 -31.57
C SER A 964 4.30 22.78 -31.90
N VAL A 965 4.05 23.76 -31.02
CA VAL A 965 2.93 24.71 -31.20
C VAL A 965 3.13 25.70 -32.34
N GLU A 966 4.37 26.00 -32.70
CA GLU A 966 4.70 26.82 -33.86
C GLU A 966 4.34 26.14 -35.19
N ASP A 967 4.41 24.80 -35.25
CA ASP A 967 4.17 23.99 -36.45
C ASP A 967 2.68 23.69 -36.69
N LEU A 968 1.81 24.03 -35.73
CA LEU A 968 0.36 23.85 -35.85
C LEU A 968 -0.21 24.64 -37.04
N PRO A 969 -1.05 24.03 -37.90
CA PRO A 969 -1.69 24.73 -39.01
C PRO A 969 -2.83 25.66 -38.55
N GLU A 970 -3.42 25.41 -37.38
CA GLU A 970 -4.36 26.34 -36.74
C GLU A 970 -3.60 27.40 -35.93
N LYS A 971 -3.98 28.66 -36.11
CA LYS A 971 -3.42 29.82 -35.38
C LYS A 971 -4.51 30.49 -34.55
N PHE A 972 -4.17 31.02 -33.39
CA PHE A 972 -5.11 31.41 -32.34
C PHE A 972 -5.28 32.95 -32.23
N ASP A 973 -6.48 33.41 -31.85
CA ASP A 973 -6.74 34.85 -31.62
C ASP A 973 -5.99 35.38 -30.38
N VAL A 974 -5.76 34.48 -29.41
CA VAL A 974 -5.01 34.73 -28.19
C VAL A 974 -4.06 33.56 -27.93
N VAL A 975 -2.83 33.85 -27.50
CA VAL A 975 -1.93 32.85 -26.91
C VAL A 975 -1.52 33.29 -25.51
N PHE A 976 -1.79 32.45 -24.51
CA PHE A 976 -1.35 32.64 -23.13
C PHE A 976 -0.15 31.71 -22.87
N ASP A 977 1.05 32.29 -22.84
CA ASP A 977 2.25 31.58 -22.42
C ASP A 977 2.38 31.56 -20.91
N ALA A 978 2.26 30.37 -20.32
CA ALA A 978 2.53 30.15 -18.91
C ALA A 978 3.61 29.08 -18.68
N VAL A 979 4.61 29.07 -19.57
CA VAL A 979 5.84 28.26 -19.48
C VAL A 979 7.11 29.13 -19.57
N GLY A 980 7.07 30.23 -20.33
CA GLY A 980 8.24 31.03 -20.71
C GLY A 980 8.77 30.65 -22.09
N GLN A 981 7.88 30.57 -23.07
CA GLN A 981 8.12 30.18 -24.47
C GLN A 981 7.47 31.19 -25.44
N SER A 982 7.67 32.48 -25.16
CA SER A 982 7.05 33.56 -25.93
C SER A 982 7.51 33.60 -27.40
N ASP A 983 8.71 33.09 -27.69
CA ASP A 983 9.26 32.85 -29.03
C ASP A 983 8.43 31.85 -29.86
N LYS A 984 7.93 30.79 -29.23
CA LYS A 984 6.98 29.84 -29.84
C LYS A 984 5.56 30.41 -29.88
N ALA A 985 5.15 31.11 -28.83
CA ALA A 985 3.82 31.67 -28.70
C ALA A 985 3.48 32.68 -29.82
N VAL A 986 4.43 33.54 -30.22
CA VAL A 986 4.26 34.48 -31.35
C VAL A 986 4.22 33.82 -32.73
N GLN A 987 4.50 32.51 -32.82
CA GLN A 987 4.36 31.72 -34.06
C GLN A 987 3.06 30.89 -34.08
N ALA A 988 2.35 30.77 -32.95
CA ALA A 988 1.05 30.11 -32.83
C ALA A 988 -0.13 31.09 -32.89
N VAL A 989 0.12 32.40 -32.86
CA VAL A 989 -0.89 33.46 -32.90
C VAL A 989 -1.26 33.84 -34.35
N LYS A 990 -2.48 34.37 -34.57
CA LYS A 990 -2.87 35.03 -35.82
C LYS A 990 -2.18 36.39 -35.96
N GLU A 991 -2.12 36.92 -37.18
CA GLU A 991 -1.48 38.21 -37.52
C GLU A 991 -1.98 39.41 -36.68
N GLU A 992 -3.30 39.49 -36.45
CA GLU A 992 -3.96 40.48 -35.58
C GLU A 992 -4.25 39.94 -34.15
N GLY A 993 -3.68 38.79 -33.79
CA GLY A 993 -3.88 38.13 -32.50
C GLY A 993 -2.94 38.64 -31.41
N ARG A 994 -3.22 38.27 -30.15
CA ARG A 994 -2.57 38.85 -28.96
C ARG A 994 -1.86 37.79 -28.13
N VAL A 995 -0.59 38.02 -27.78
CA VAL A 995 0.21 37.09 -26.96
C VAL A 995 0.53 37.73 -25.61
N VAL A 996 0.23 37.00 -24.53
CA VAL A 996 0.59 37.38 -23.15
C VAL A 996 1.44 36.30 -22.52
N THR A 997 2.41 36.70 -21.70
CA THR A 997 3.17 35.78 -20.85
C THR A 997 3.26 36.26 -19.40
N ILE A 998 3.52 35.33 -18.49
CA ILE A 998 3.85 35.59 -17.08
C ILE A 998 5.32 35.23 -16.76
N PHE A 999 6.13 34.93 -17.78
CA PHE A 999 7.54 34.61 -17.66
C PHE A 999 8.38 35.34 -18.73
N GLY A 1000 9.50 35.93 -18.30
CA GLY A 1000 10.50 36.50 -19.20
C GLY A 1000 11.68 35.53 -19.46
N PRO A 1001 12.51 35.78 -20.49
CA PRO A 1001 12.48 36.93 -21.41
C PRO A 1001 11.30 36.90 -22.41
N ILE A 1002 10.97 38.06 -22.98
CA ILE A 1002 9.87 38.21 -23.94
C ILE A 1002 10.36 38.39 -25.38
N THR A 1003 9.64 37.76 -26.31
CA THR A 1003 9.74 37.99 -27.75
C THR A 1003 8.54 38.81 -28.22
N PRO A 1004 8.72 40.06 -28.69
CA PRO A 1004 7.63 40.84 -29.29
C PRO A 1004 6.98 40.11 -30.48
N PRO A 1005 5.67 40.25 -30.71
CA PRO A 1005 4.72 41.15 -30.06
C PRO A 1005 4.19 40.70 -28.67
N ALA A 1006 4.69 39.60 -28.08
CA ALA A 1006 4.26 39.20 -26.75
C ALA A 1006 4.63 40.24 -25.68
N PHE A 1007 3.69 40.51 -24.77
CA PHE A 1007 3.94 41.32 -23.56
C PHE A 1007 3.91 40.44 -22.31
N MET A 1008 4.73 40.81 -21.31
CA MET A 1008 4.67 40.21 -19.97
C MET A 1008 3.86 41.10 -19.03
N PHE A 1009 3.14 40.49 -18.10
CA PHE A 1009 2.62 41.16 -16.91
C PHE A 1009 2.96 40.37 -15.64
N VAL A 1010 2.78 41.04 -14.50
CA VAL A 1010 2.73 40.43 -13.17
C VAL A 1010 1.38 40.81 -12.58
N LEU A 1011 0.72 39.88 -11.91
CA LEU A 1011 -0.55 40.08 -11.22
C LEU A 1011 -0.51 41.30 -10.28
N THR A 1012 -1.54 42.14 -10.36
CA THR A 1012 -1.94 43.05 -9.28
C THR A 1012 -3.11 42.40 -8.53
N SER A 1013 -2.85 41.80 -7.37
CA SER A 1013 -3.90 41.06 -6.66
C SER A 1013 -5.00 42.00 -6.15
N THR A 1014 -6.25 41.55 -6.27
CA THR A 1014 -7.39 42.18 -5.62
C THR A 1014 -8.51 41.18 -5.38
N GLY A 1015 -9.02 41.20 -4.14
CA GLY A 1015 -10.23 40.46 -3.77
C GLY A 1015 -11.45 40.84 -4.60
N SER A 1016 -11.45 41.99 -5.29
CA SER A 1016 -12.47 42.35 -6.28
C SER A 1016 -12.57 41.31 -7.41
N ASN A 1017 -11.45 40.81 -7.92
CA ASN A 1017 -11.43 39.78 -8.97
C ASN A 1017 -11.95 38.44 -8.43
N LEU A 1018 -11.67 38.12 -7.16
CA LEU A 1018 -12.21 36.94 -6.50
C LEU A 1018 -13.73 37.02 -6.27
N GLU A 1019 -14.29 38.18 -5.91
CA GLU A 1019 -15.75 38.37 -5.83
C GLU A 1019 -16.41 38.30 -7.22
N LYS A 1020 -15.77 38.82 -8.30
CA LYS A 1020 -16.26 38.64 -9.69
C LYS A 1020 -16.36 37.16 -10.08
N LEU A 1021 -15.42 36.33 -9.62
CA LEU A 1021 -15.28 34.92 -10.01
C LEU A 1021 -16.05 33.96 -9.11
N LYS A 1022 -16.38 34.37 -7.87
CA LYS A 1022 -17.17 33.60 -6.89
C LYS A 1022 -18.44 32.95 -7.46
N PRO A 1023 -19.29 33.58 -8.29
CA PRO A 1023 -20.47 32.92 -8.87
C PRO A 1023 -20.14 31.73 -9.79
N TYR A 1024 -18.95 31.71 -10.41
CA TYR A 1024 -18.51 30.59 -11.26
C TYR A 1024 -17.99 29.42 -10.42
N LEU A 1025 -17.43 29.69 -9.24
CA LEU A 1025 -17.03 28.70 -8.25
C LEU A 1025 -18.25 28.10 -7.53
N GLU A 1026 -19.19 28.93 -7.10
CA GLU A 1026 -20.41 28.49 -6.42
C GLU A 1026 -21.35 27.71 -7.35
N SER A 1027 -21.34 28.00 -8.65
CA SER A 1027 -22.04 27.18 -9.67
C SER A 1027 -21.21 25.99 -10.19
N GLY A 1028 -19.96 25.80 -9.73
CA GLY A 1028 -19.08 24.71 -10.14
C GLY A 1028 -18.71 24.71 -11.63
N LYS A 1029 -18.88 25.84 -12.33
CA LYS A 1029 -18.44 26.06 -13.73
C LYS A 1029 -16.93 26.21 -13.81
N VAL A 1030 -16.35 26.86 -12.80
CA VAL A 1030 -14.92 26.86 -12.52
C VAL A 1030 -14.73 26.03 -11.24
N LYS A 1031 -13.64 25.26 -11.16
CA LYS A 1031 -13.37 24.36 -10.05
C LYS A 1031 -11.91 24.47 -9.61
N PRO A 1032 -11.61 24.33 -8.31
CA PRO A 1032 -10.24 24.12 -7.86
C PRO A 1032 -9.71 22.80 -8.41
N VAL A 1033 -8.47 22.80 -8.90
CA VAL A 1033 -7.74 21.57 -9.26
C VAL A 1033 -6.57 21.42 -8.31
N LEU A 1034 -6.70 20.51 -7.34
CA LEU A 1034 -5.65 20.18 -6.39
C LEU A 1034 -4.73 19.11 -6.98
N ASP A 1035 -3.43 19.22 -6.72
CA ASP A 1035 -2.47 18.17 -7.07
C ASP A 1035 -2.73 16.90 -6.24
N PRO A 1036 -2.80 15.69 -6.84
CA PRO A 1036 -3.08 14.43 -6.12
C PRO A 1036 -2.09 14.02 -5.01
N THR A 1037 -0.96 14.72 -4.87
CA THR A 1037 -0.02 14.53 -3.74
C THR A 1037 -0.38 15.35 -2.50
N GLY A 1038 -1.30 16.32 -2.62
CA GLY A 1038 -1.81 17.14 -1.53
C GLY A 1038 -3.21 16.72 -1.04
N PRO A 1039 -3.73 17.39 0.01
CA PRO A 1039 -3.13 18.49 0.74
C PRO A 1039 -1.99 18.05 1.68
N TYR A 1040 -0.95 18.88 1.79
CA TYR A 1040 0.21 18.58 2.63
C TYR A 1040 -0.04 18.98 4.10
N PRO A 1041 0.34 18.15 5.09
CA PRO A 1041 0.35 18.55 6.51
C PRO A 1041 1.30 19.72 6.77
N PHE A 1042 1.06 20.50 7.84
CA PHE A 1042 1.89 21.67 8.12
C PHE A 1042 3.39 21.35 8.30
N SER A 1043 3.69 20.15 8.82
CA SER A 1043 5.04 19.62 9.02
C SER A 1043 5.76 19.21 7.72
N LYS A 1044 5.04 19.01 6.61
CA LYS A 1044 5.60 18.54 5.33
C LYS A 1044 5.87 19.66 4.31
N THR A 1045 6.03 20.90 4.75
CA THR A 1045 6.32 22.07 3.89
C THR A 1045 7.49 21.83 2.93
N LEU A 1046 8.60 21.25 3.41
CA LEU A 1046 9.78 21.00 2.58
C LEU A 1046 9.53 19.97 1.48
N GLU A 1047 8.65 18.99 1.72
CA GLU A 1047 8.25 18.00 0.71
C GLU A 1047 7.31 18.61 -0.33
N ALA A 1048 6.41 19.50 0.09
CA ALA A 1048 5.56 20.28 -0.81
C ALA A 1048 6.37 21.22 -1.73
N PHE A 1049 7.37 21.91 -1.17
CA PHE A 1049 8.33 22.71 -1.96
C PHE A 1049 9.16 21.82 -2.91
N ALA A 1050 9.67 20.68 -2.44
CA ALA A 1050 10.44 19.77 -3.27
C ALA A 1050 9.62 19.24 -4.47
N HIS A 1051 8.35 18.87 -4.26
CA HIS A 1051 7.44 18.47 -5.34
C HIS A 1051 7.14 19.62 -6.30
N LEU A 1052 6.82 20.82 -5.79
CA LEU A 1052 6.64 22.03 -6.60
C LEU A 1052 7.85 22.31 -7.50
N GLN A 1053 9.06 22.20 -6.94
CA GLN A 1053 10.34 22.43 -7.64
C GLN A 1053 10.68 21.36 -8.69
N THR A 1054 9.92 20.27 -8.80
CA THR A 1054 10.04 19.33 -9.94
C THR A 1054 9.38 19.85 -11.22
N SER A 1055 8.56 20.91 -11.13
CA SER A 1055 7.66 21.39 -12.20
C SER A 1055 6.66 20.35 -12.73
N ARG A 1056 6.42 19.25 -11.98
CA ARG A 1056 5.50 18.17 -12.40
C ARG A 1056 4.08 18.31 -11.85
N ALA A 1057 3.83 19.28 -10.97
CA ALA A 1057 2.54 19.46 -10.31
C ALA A 1057 1.36 19.47 -11.30
N ALA A 1058 0.25 18.84 -10.92
CA ALA A 1058 -0.95 18.65 -11.74
C ALA A 1058 -2.16 19.31 -11.05
N GLY A 1059 -2.13 20.65 -11.00
CA GLY A 1059 -2.99 21.44 -10.12
C GLY A 1059 -2.16 22.22 -9.08
N LYS A 1060 -2.83 22.65 -8.01
CA LYS A 1060 -2.27 23.48 -6.94
C LYS A 1060 -1.97 22.70 -5.67
N LEU A 1061 -0.93 23.12 -4.97
CA LEU A 1061 -0.42 22.48 -3.74
C LEU A 1061 -0.91 23.26 -2.51
N ALA A 1062 -2.08 22.88 -2.01
CA ALA A 1062 -2.70 23.44 -0.81
C ALA A 1062 -2.38 22.64 0.47
N LYS A 1063 -2.65 23.25 1.63
CA LYS A 1063 -2.13 22.85 2.95
C LYS A 1063 -3.18 23.03 4.05
N HIS A 1064 -3.06 22.29 5.15
CA HIS A 1064 -3.80 22.55 6.40
C HIS A 1064 -2.92 23.19 7.49
N VAL A 1065 -3.54 23.98 8.36
CA VAL A 1065 -2.88 24.88 9.33
C VAL A 1065 -3.55 24.79 10.73
N PHE A 1066 -2.82 25.18 11.77
CA PHE A 1066 -3.01 24.83 13.19
C PHE A 1066 -4.38 25.25 13.83
N GLY A 1067 -4.97 24.41 14.71
CA GLY A 1067 -6.33 24.54 15.31
C GLY A 1067 -6.44 25.37 16.62
N ALA A 1068 -7.55 25.34 17.39
CA ALA A 1068 -8.85 24.63 17.31
C ALA A 1068 -9.97 25.47 18.03
N SER A 1069 -11.24 25.02 18.18
CA SER A 1069 -12.38 25.97 18.33
C SER A 1069 -13.49 25.87 19.44
N ARG A 1070 -13.97 24.72 20.01
CA ARG A 1070 -14.73 24.59 21.32
C ARG A 1070 -14.84 23.14 21.82
N VAL A 1071 -15.12 22.93 23.13
CA VAL A 1071 -15.64 21.66 23.72
C VAL A 1071 -16.57 21.87 24.94
N ALA A 1072 -17.82 21.40 24.90
CA ALA A 1072 -18.67 21.16 26.09
C ALA A 1072 -18.72 19.68 26.49
N ALA A 1073 -19.06 19.38 27.75
CA ALA A 1073 -19.21 18.01 28.26
C ALA A 1073 -20.32 17.89 29.33
N THR A 1074 -21.04 16.77 29.37
CA THR A 1074 -22.03 16.45 30.42
C THR A 1074 -21.55 15.30 31.30
N ALA A 1075 -21.84 15.33 32.61
CA ALA A 1075 -21.62 14.23 33.53
C ALA A 1075 -22.42 14.41 34.84
N SER A 1076 -22.69 13.31 35.57
CA SER A 1076 -23.27 13.42 36.92
C SER A 1076 -22.39 14.27 37.85
N THR A 1077 -23.03 14.99 38.78
CA THR A 1077 -22.42 16.02 39.67
C THR A 1077 -20.99 15.74 40.13
N LYS A 1078 -20.68 14.49 40.50
CA LYS A 1078 -19.39 14.06 41.07
C LYS A 1078 -18.20 14.06 40.09
N LYS A 1079 -18.40 14.34 38.80
CA LYS A 1079 -17.34 14.34 37.76
C LYS A 1079 -17.07 15.70 37.10
N LEU A 1080 -17.86 16.73 37.40
CA LEU A 1080 -17.83 18.00 36.67
C LEU A 1080 -16.47 18.73 36.76
N ASP A 1081 -15.84 18.72 37.94
CA ASP A 1081 -14.58 19.43 38.15
C ASP A 1081 -13.38 18.72 37.51
N LEU A 1082 -13.45 17.39 37.31
CA LEU A 1082 -12.48 16.64 36.53
C LEU A 1082 -12.53 17.05 35.04
N LEU A 1083 -13.73 17.19 34.48
CA LEU A 1083 -13.91 17.62 33.08
C LEU A 1083 -13.37 19.05 32.85
N ARG A 1084 -13.63 19.97 33.80
CA ARG A 1084 -13.05 21.32 33.79
C ARG A 1084 -11.52 21.28 33.84
N SER A 1085 -10.94 20.40 34.67
CA SER A 1085 -9.48 20.25 34.77
C SER A 1085 -8.80 19.65 33.52
N LEU A 1086 -9.58 19.02 32.63
CA LEU A 1086 -9.11 18.42 31.37
C LEU A 1086 -9.34 19.33 30.14
N GLY A 1087 -9.85 20.55 30.33
CA GLY A 1087 -9.97 21.55 29.26
C GLY A 1087 -11.32 21.61 28.53
N ALA A 1088 -12.41 21.17 29.15
CA ALA A 1088 -13.76 21.45 28.63
C ALA A 1088 -14.25 22.86 29.03
N ASP A 1089 -14.79 23.62 28.07
CA ASP A 1089 -15.29 24.99 28.23
C ASP A 1089 -16.54 25.07 29.13
N LEU A 1090 -17.44 24.08 29.01
CA LEU A 1090 -18.66 23.96 29.81
C LEU A 1090 -18.85 22.52 30.31
N ALA A 1091 -19.17 22.35 31.60
CA ALA A 1091 -19.41 21.06 32.23
C ALA A 1091 -20.79 21.03 32.92
N ILE A 1092 -21.68 20.12 32.47
CA ILE A 1092 -23.14 20.15 32.71
C ILE A 1092 -23.63 18.90 33.47
N ASP A 1093 -24.54 19.06 34.43
CA ASP A 1093 -25.09 17.96 35.23
C ASP A 1093 -26.37 17.38 34.62
N TYR A 1094 -26.25 16.29 33.85
CA TYR A 1094 -27.39 15.62 33.21
C TYR A 1094 -28.43 15.09 34.20
N THR A 1095 -28.13 15.01 35.50
CA THR A 1095 -29.11 14.64 36.53
C THR A 1095 -29.95 15.81 37.04
N LYS A 1096 -29.72 17.03 36.54
CA LYS A 1096 -30.38 18.27 37.01
C LYS A 1096 -30.84 19.22 35.90
N GLN A 1097 -30.22 19.19 34.72
CA GLN A 1097 -30.62 19.98 33.55
C GLN A 1097 -30.58 19.13 32.29
N ASN A 1098 -31.50 19.41 31.37
CA ASN A 1098 -31.54 18.80 30.05
C ASN A 1098 -30.55 19.52 29.12
N VAL A 1099 -29.91 18.78 28.21
CA VAL A 1099 -28.92 19.34 27.26
C VAL A 1099 -29.60 20.19 26.18
N GLU A 1100 -30.89 19.96 25.92
CA GLU A 1100 -31.70 20.68 24.93
C GLU A 1100 -32.14 22.07 25.41
N ASP A 1101 -32.08 22.36 26.71
CA ASP A 1101 -32.50 23.64 27.32
C ASP A 1101 -31.37 24.71 27.35
N LEU A 1102 -30.29 24.51 26.57
CA LEU A 1102 -29.10 25.36 26.58
C LEU A 1102 -29.19 26.50 25.54
N PRO A 1103 -28.78 27.74 25.89
CA PRO A 1103 -28.99 28.92 25.02
C PRO A 1103 -27.91 29.17 23.94
N GLU A 1104 -26.83 28.39 23.87
CA GLU A 1104 -25.65 28.63 22.99
C GLU A 1104 -25.18 27.32 22.28
N LYS A 1105 -24.29 27.40 21.27
CA LYS A 1105 -24.05 26.38 20.23
C LYS A 1105 -22.59 25.90 20.08
N PHE A 1106 -22.16 24.98 20.94
CA PHE A 1106 -20.79 24.48 20.97
C PHE A 1106 -20.37 23.64 19.75
N ASP A 1107 -19.14 23.85 19.25
CA ASP A 1107 -18.54 23.11 18.13
C ASP A 1107 -18.42 21.59 18.39
N VAL A 1108 -18.23 21.19 19.65
CA VAL A 1108 -18.14 19.79 20.09
C VAL A 1108 -18.86 19.67 21.43
N VAL A 1109 -19.70 18.64 21.58
CA VAL A 1109 -20.37 18.29 22.85
C VAL A 1109 -20.14 16.81 23.16
N TYR A 1110 -19.63 16.51 24.34
CA TYR A 1110 -19.53 15.17 24.90
C TYR A 1110 -20.65 14.90 25.89
N ASP A 1111 -21.19 13.68 25.90
CA ASP A 1111 -22.07 13.19 26.96
C ASP A 1111 -21.41 12.01 27.70
N ALA A 1112 -21.40 12.04 29.04
CA ALA A 1112 -20.85 10.98 29.89
C ALA A 1112 -21.90 10.37 30.84
N VAL A 1113 -23.12 10.15 30.36
CA VAL A 1113 -24.11 9.26 30.99
C VAL A 1113 -23.54 7.85 31.17
N GLY A 1114 -23.49 7.41 32.42
CA GLY A 1114 -23.09 6.05 32.81
C GLY A 1114 -24.14 4.98 32.45
N PRO A 1115 -23.76 3.69 32.47
CA PRO A 1115 -24.46 2.64 31.73
C PRO A 1115 -25.75 2.14 32.39
N TYR A 1116 -26.74 1.79 31.56
CA TYR A 1116 -27.82 0.85 31.88
C TYR A 1116 -28.10 -0.11 30.70
N PRO A 1117 -28.69 -1.31 30.92
CA PRO A 1117 -28.54 -2.45 30.02
C PRO A 1117 -29.74 -2.76 29.11
N PHE A 1118 -29.52 -3.73 28.22
CA PHE A 1118 -30.51 -4.44 27.40
C PHE A 1118 -31.89 -4.61 28.08
N SER A 1119 -32.94 -3.96 27.53
CA SER A 1119 -34.35 -4.40 27.70
C SER A 1119 -35.38 -3.62 26.87
N LYS A 1120 -35.16 -2.32 26.56
CA LYS A 1120 -36.18 -1.46 25.90
C LYS A 1120 -35.62 -0.54 24.80
N THR A 1121 -35.33 -1.11 23.63
CA THR A 1121 -34.94 -0.32 22.44
C THR A 1121 -35.55 -0.89 21.14
N ILE A 1122 -36.72 -1.53 21.24
CA ILE A 1122 -37.46 -2.06 20.09
C ILE A 1122 -38.45 -1.03 19.53
N ASP A 1123 -39.04 -0.18 20.37
CA ASP A 1123 -40.08 0.78 19.96
C ASP A 1123 -39.53 1.99 19.15
N ALA A 1124 -38.23 2.26 19.23
CA ALA A 1124 -37.56 3.29 18.42
C ALA A 1124 -37.50 2.93 16.93
N PHE A 1125 -37.66 1.66 16.56
CA PHE A 1125 -37.47 1.18 15.19
C PHE A 1125 -38.68 1.35 14.26
N ALA A 1126 -39.78 1.93 14.74
CA ALA A 1126 -41.08 1.90 14.07
C ALA A 1126 -41.50 3.21 13.36
N TYR A 1127 -40.88 4.36 13.64
CA TYR A 1127 -41.42 5.67 13.20
C TYR A 1127 -40.69 6.33 12.01
N LEU A 1128 -39.55 5.80 11.56
CA LEU A 1128 -38.80 6.35 10.41
C LEU A 1128 -39.14 5.71 9.04
N GLN A 1129 -40.22 4.93 8.96
CA GLN A 1129 -40.83 4.52 7.69
C GLN A 1129 -42.07 5.37 7.33
N THR A 1130 -41.92 6.68 7.05
CA THR A 1130 -42.73 7.40 6.02
C THR A 1130 -42.33 8.89 5.89
N SER A 1131 -41.41 9.21 4.98
CA SER A 1131 -41.49 10.38 4.08
C SER A 1131 -40.26 10.42 3.16
N ARG A 1132 -40.36 11.07 2.00
CA ARG A 1132 -39.25 11.19 1.03
C ARG A 1132 -38.68 12.61 1.07
N ALA A 1133 -37.43 12.75 1.47
CA ALA A 1133 -36.62 13.95 1.25
C ALA A 1133 -35.23 13.53 0.76
N THR A 1134 -34.67 14.27 -0.19
CA THR A 1134 -33.37 13.99 -0.79
C THR A 1134 -32.27 14.80 -0.11
N GLY A 1135 -31.29 14.13 0.50
CA GLY A 1135 -30.08 14.76 1.03
C GLY A 1135 -29.08 13.73 1.53
N LYS A 1136 -27.77 13.99 1.31
CA LYS A 1136 -26.72 13.37 2.10
C LYS A 1136 -26.72 14.01 3.49
N LEU A 1137 -26.28 13.27 4.50
CA LEU A 1137 -25.20 13.74 5.37
C LEU A 1137 -24.50 12.55 6.06
N LEU A 1138 -23.21 12.42 5.73
CA LEU A 1138 -22.18 11.84 6.60
C LEU A 1138 -22.02 12.81 7.80
N TYR A 1139 -21.47 12.52 8.98
CA TYR A 1139 -20.66 11.45 9.58
C TYR A 1139 -20.84 11.66 11.13
N TRP A 1140 -20.58 10.79 12.12
CA TRP A 1140 -19.47 9.87 12.43
C TRP A 1140 -18.10 10.58 12.58
N PRO A 1141 -17.10 10.05 13.31
CA PRO A 1141 -17.05 9.52 14.70
C PRO A 1141 -16.79 10.68 15.71
N ILE A 1142 -16.15 10.63 16.89
CA ILE A 1142 -14.98 9.93 17.49
C ILE A 1142 -15.21 9.97 19.03
N GLN A 1143 -14.83 8.97 19.84
CA GLN A 1143 -13.68 8.04 19.73
C GLN A 1143 -13.92 6.80 18.85
#